data_AF-A0A8J5TRW5-F1
#
_entry.id   AF-A0A8J5TRW5-F1
#
_cell.length_a   1.000
_cell.length_b   1.000
_cell.length_c   1.000
_cell.angle_alpha   90.00
_cell.angle_beta   90.00
_cell.angle_gamma   90.00
#
_symmetry.space_group_name_H-M   'P 1'
#
loop_
_entity.id
_entity.type
_entity.pdbx_description
1 polymer ?
#
loop_
_entity_poly.entity_id
_entity_poly.type
_entity_poly.pdbx_seq_one_letter_code
_entity_poly.pdbx_strand_id
1 'polypeptide(L)'
;MTTDRLQFQGGGFDPPGGGGFDNCYELTNHEFARIFYKNNLAAGVTIFNIYMTWGGTNWGNLGHSDGYTSYDYGAAIKEDRTITREKYSEIKLQGQFLRVSPNYAIAEPSNFTTTKYTDNKNIAVTALTTKKDDAFYVVRHADYRTTESASYKLKVKTSAGTLTIPQLGGSLSLHRRDSKIHVVDYPVGKFKLLYSTAEVFTWKVLGDKTVLVLYGGADEVHEVAVKGQEKLKVIEGDGVKIEKKKGAGVFQFKTSTKRRVVQAGSLYIYLLDRNAAYKYWVPTIPSKKGGEYGSSVMNPDAVVINGPYLVRSVAVEGSKLSVQADFNITTPVEIIGAPKGASRLSINGKETSFTKSKLGNWLVNPETKLPAIKVPDLKSLDWHYIDGLPEVKKDYDDAKWRTADIKKTFNSKWPLNNSVSLYSGDYGFHAGALIFRGHFTASGSDSKLKLWTFGGRAYGSSVWLDDKFLGSVTGGGNNNNDTSTYKLPKTEKGKEHIVTVIVDNMGLNGNWVPGADETKQPRGILDWHITSDSGKETKVSKWKLTGNLGGENYKDKFRGPLNEGGFFFERQGYHLPSPPLSSFKPGSPFKGLSKPGVSFFTAKLPLNLPSSTHDIPLSFTFKNNTASTGAYRAILYVNGFQYGKYVANVGPQTVFPVPEGILNYKGDNWIGIALWALEKSANVDGLSLTAGVAVQTGRKPVKVVEGPKYSRRQDAY
;
A
#
# COMPACT_ATOMS: atom_id res chain seq x y z
N MET A 1 -21.86 12.09 -22.12
CA MET A 1 -21.73 11.62 -20.72
C MET A 1 -20.26 11.56 -20.41
N THR A 2 -19.77 12.33 -19.43
CA THR A 2 -18.38 12.21 -18.97
C THR A 2 -18.20 10.83 -18.35
N THR A 3 -17.24 10.07 -18.86
CA THR A 3 -16.83 8.76 -18.33
C THR A 3 -15.91 8.97 -17.13
N ASP A 4 -16.38 9.67 -16.10
CA ASP A 4 -15.60 9.93 -14.90
C ASP A 4 -15.34 8.62 -14.14
N ARG A 5 -14.09 8.39 -13.75
CA ARG A 5 -13.66 7.18 -13.04
C ARG A 5 -13.11 7.58 -11.67
N LEU A 6 -14.02 7.73 -10.71
CA LEU A 6 -13.70 8.09 -9.32
C LEU A 6 -12.91 7.00 -8.57
N GLN A 7 -13.02 5.74 -9.00
CA GLN A 7 -12.17 4.65 -8.56
C GLN A 7 -11.90 3.73 -9.74
N PHE A 8 -10.63 3.48 -10.03
CA PHE A 8 -10.20 2.47 -10.98
C PHE A 8 -9.05 1.65 -10.41
N GLN A 9 -8.97 0.40 -10.82
CA GLN A 9 -8.08 -0.59 -10.20
C GLN A 9 -6.60 -0.16 -10.25
N GLY A 10 -6.04 0.06 -9.06
CA GLY A 10 -4.60 0.28 -8.81
C GLY A 10 -3.90 -0.95 -8.23
N GLY A 11 -4.66 -1.98 -7.88
CA GLY A 11 -4.22 -3.14 -7.12
C GLY A 11 -5.39 -4.07 -6.76
N GLY A 12 -5.28 -4.75 -5.63
CA GLY A 12 -6.36 -5.56 -5.06
C GLY A 12 -6.20 -5.71 -3.55
N PHE A 13 -7.31 -5.85 -2.83
CA PHE A 13 -7.26 -6.32 -1.45
C PHE A 13 -6.91 -7.82 -1.43
N ASP A 14 -6.38 -8.30 -0.31
CA ASP A 14 -6.02 -9.70 -0.12
C ASP A 14 -6.56 -10.18 1.24
N PRO A 15 -7.30 -11.30 1.29
CA PRO A 15 -7.90 -11.77 2.53
C PRO A 15 -6.93 -12.56 3.41
N PRO A 16 -7.28 -12.84 4.68
CA PRO A 16 -6.58 -13.82 5.49
C PRO A 16 -6.50 -15.18 4.77
N GLY A 17 -5.31 -15.79 4.76
CA GLY A 17 -5.02 -17.00 3.97
C GLY A 17 -4.94 -16.77 2.45
N GLY A 18 -4.90 -15.52 2.00
CA GLY A 18 -4.77 -15.11 0.60
C GLY A 18 -3.37 -15.29 0.02
N GLY A 19 -3.16 -14.70 -1.15
CA GLY A 19 -1.93 -14.87 -1.94
C GLY A 19 -0.79 -13.92 -1.55
N GLY A 20 -1.07 -12.89 -0.75
CA GLY A 20 -0.12 -11.82 -0.44
C GLY A 20 -0.09 -10.71 -1.50
N PHE A 21 0.19 -9.49 -1.06
CA PHE A 21 0.13 -8.30 -1.93
C PHE A 21 1.17 -8.26 -3.07
N ASP A 22 2.24 -9.04 -2.99
CA ASP A 22 3.15 -9.18 -4.13
C ASP A 22 2.47 -9.88 -5.31
N ASN A 23 1.61 -10.88 -5.06
CA ASN A 23 0.79 -11.50 -6.11
C ASN A 23 -0.30 -10.54 -6.63
N CYS A 24 -0.87 -9.69 -5.77
CA CYS A 24 -1.77 -8.61 -6.21
C CYS A 24 -1.05 -7.61 -7.14
N TYR A 25 0.22 -7.30 -6.85
CA TYR A 25 1.04 -6.47 -7.72
C TYR A 25 1.30 -7.16 -9.07
N GLU A 26 1.67 -8.45 -9.10
CA GLU A 26 1.91 -9.17 -10.35
C GLU A 26 0.68 -9.17 -11.27
N LEU A 27 -0.53 -9.33 -10.70
CA LEU A 27 -1.78 -9.23 -11.44
C LEU A 27 -2.03 -7.82 -12.03
N THR A 28 -1.71 -6.79 -11.26
CA THR A 28 -2.00 -5.38 -11.60
C THR A 28 -0.72 -4.61 -11.91
N ASN A 29 0.26 -5.24 -12.55
CA ASN A 29 1.60 -4.70 -12.73
C ASN A 29 1.65 -3.55 -13.78
N HIS A 30 2.84 -3.22 -14.27
CA HIS A 30 3.02 -2.18 -15.28
C HIS A 30 2.34 -2.50 -16.64
N GLU A 31 2.17 -3.78 -16.99
CA GLU A 31 1.45 -4.21 -18.21
C GLU A 31 -0.04 -3.90 -18.09
N PHE A 32 -0.62 -4.22 -16.93
CA PHE A 32 -2.00 -3.85 -16.62
C PHE A 32 -2.18 -2.34 -16.73
N ALA A 33 -1.29 -1.55 -16.11
CA ALA A 33 -1.37 -0.09 -16.15
C ALA A 33 -1.36 0.45 -17.59
N ARG A 34 -0.43 0.02 -18.45
CA ARG A 34 -0.37 0.54 -19.83
C ARG A 34 -1.53 0.09 -20.70
N ILE A 35 -2.08 -1.11 -20.52
CA ILE A 35 -3.27 -1.54 -21.26
C ILE A 35 -4.50 -0.80 -20.77
N PHE A 36 -4.84 -0.95 -19.49
CA PHE A 36 -6.15 -0.59 -18.98
C PHE A 36 -6.28 0.91 -18.73
N TYR A 37 -5.21 1.60 -18.31
CA TYR A 37 -5.29 3.05 -18.10
C TYR A 37 -5.36 3.77 -19.44
N LYS A 38 -4.54 3.38 -20.43
CA LYS A 38 -4.66 3.92 -21.79
C LYS A 38 -5.99 3.56 -22.45
N ASN A 39 -6.60 2.41 -22.12
CA ASN A 39 -7.96 2.09 -22.56
C ASN A 39 -9.00 3.03 -21.94
N ASN A 40 -8.87 3.42 -20.66
CA ASN A 40 -9.72 4.46 -20.09
C ASN A 40 -9.47 5.80 -20.78
N LEU A 41 -8.21 6.12 -21.10
CA LEU A 41 -7.88 7.31 -21.87
C LEU A 41 -8.51 7.28 -23.27
N ALA A 42 -8.59 6.11 -23.90
CA ALA A 42 -9.27 5.91 -25.18
C ALA A 42 -10.76 6.24 -25.13
N ALA A 43 -11.38 6.12 -23.95
CA ALA A 43 -12.77 6.48 -23.69
C ALA A 43 -12.96 7.95 -23.26
N GLY A 44 -11.89 8.77 -23.31
CA GLY A 44 -11.97 10.21 -23.02
C GLY A 44 -12.10 10.58 -21.54
N VAL A 45 -11.61 9.75 -20.60
CA VAL A 45 -11.67 10.08 -19.17
C VAL A 45 -10.88 11.34 -18.83
N THR A 46 -11.50 12.31 -18.16
CA THR A 46 -10.85 13.56 -17.73
C THR A 46 -10.77 13.73 -16.22
N ILE A 47 -11.51 12.91 -15.46
CA ILE A 47 -11.36 12.71 -14.02
C ILE A 47 -11.03 11.24 -13.77
N PHE A 48 -9.80 10.96 -13.35
CA PHE A 48 -9.29 9.60 -13.21
C PHE A 48 -8.52 9.41 -11.91
N ASN A 49 -9.06 8.60 -11.00
CA ASN A 49 -8.43 8.26 -9.73
C ASN A 49 -8.08 6.77 -9.65
N ILE A 50 -6.83 6.46 -9.29
CA ILE A 50 -6.29 5.11 -9.19
C ILE A 50 -6.37 4.65 -7.72
N TYR A 51 -7.27 3.70 -7.46
CA TYR A 51 -7.53 3.14 -6.14
C TYR A 51 -6.86 1.75 -6.01
N MET A 52 -5.85 1.53 -5.16
CA MET A 52 -5.05 2.51 -4.41
C MET A 52 -3.81 2.91 -5.19
N THR A 53 -3.34 4.14 -4.97
CA THR A 53 -2.00 4.59 -5.39
C THR A 53 -0.95 4.32 -4.31
N TRP A 54 -1.32 4.53 -3.05
CA TRP A 54 -0.63 4.07 -1.83
C TRP A 54 -1.71 3.63 -0.85
N GLY A 55 -1.64 2.40 -0.33
CA GLY A 55 -2.67 1.91 0.57
C GLY A 55 -2.36 2.13 2.06
N GLY A 56 -1.13 1.86 2.50
CA GLY A 56 -0.72 2.02 3.90
C GLY A 56 -0.97 0.75 4.74
N THR A 57 -1.31 0.93 6.01
CA THR A 57 -1.41 -0.15 7.01
C THR A 57 -2.71 -0.04 7.80
N ASN A 58 -3.40 -1.16 7.97
CA ASN A 58 -4.54 -1.32 8.89
C ASN A 58 -4.04 -1.50 10.34
N TRP A 59 -3.35 -0.49 10.86
CA TRP A 59 -2.87 -0.48 12.25
C TRP A 59 -4.05 -0.38 13.23
N GLY A 60 -3.84 -0.72 14.50
CA GLY A 60 -4.82 -0.44 15.55
C GLY A 60 -6.20 -1.05 15.30
N ASN A 61 -6.28 -2.27 14.75
CA ASN A 61 -7.52 -2.97 14.42
C ASN A 61 -8.50 -2.19 13.50
N LEU A 62 -8.04 -1.19 12.74
CA LEU A 62 -8.93 -0.36 11.91
C LEU A 62 -9.50 -1.10 10.68
N GLY A 63 -8.87 -2.22 10.29
CA GLY A 63 -9.29 -3.02 9.14
C GLY A 63 -10.55 -3.83 9.42
N HIS A 64 -11.29 -4.16 8.35
CA HIS A 64 -12.36 -5.15 8.40
C HIS A 64 -11.81 -6.59 8.38
N SER A 65 -12.66 -7.58 8.67
CA SER A 65 -12.24 -8.97 8.77
C SER A 65 -11.83 -9.64 7.46
N ASP A 66 -12.17 -9.09 6.28
CA ASP A 66 -11.74 -9.67 5.00
C ASP A 66 -10.37 -9.16 4.52
N GLY A 67 -9.66 -8.42 5.36
CA GLY A 67 -8.26 -8.07 5.18
C GLY A 67 -7.44 -8.46 6.42
N TYR A 68 -6.14 -8.23 6.33
CA TYR A 68 -5.21 -8.34 7.46
C TYR A 68 -4.49 -7.00 7.68
N THR A 69 -3.42 -6.99 8.48
CA THR A 69 -2.77 -5.73 8.92
C THR A 69 -2.24 -4.91 7.74
N SER A 70 -1.57 -5.53 6.76
CA SER A 70 -1.10 -4.79 5.59
C SER A 70 -2.26 -4.29 4.73
N TYR A 71 -2.12 -3.08 4.20
CA TYR A 71 -2.95 -2.57 3.10
C TYR A 71 -2.05 -2.11 1.95
N ASP A 72 -0.94 -2.82 1.68
CA ASP A 72 -0.05 -2.52 0.55
C ASP A 72 -0.80 -2.48 -0.79
N TYR A 73 -1.84 -3.30 -0.91
CA TYR A 73 -2.79 -3.35 -2.03
C TYR A 73 -2.16 -3.81 -3.36
N GLY A 74 -0.85 -4.14 -3.38
CA GLY A 74 -0.12 -4.28 -4.64
C GLY A 74 -0.02 -2.96 -5.40
N ALA A 75 -0.18 -1.81 -4.72
CA ALA A 75 -0.24 -0.48 -5.31
C ALA A 75 1.09 -0.04 -5.94
N ALA A 76 1.08 1.09 -6.65
CA ALA A 76 2.28 1.66 -7.27
C ALA A 76 3.32 2.08 -6.23
N ILE A 77 2.86 2.65 -5.10
CA ILE A 77 3.69 2.97 -3.94
C ILE A 77 3.45 1.88 -2.90
N LYS A 78 4.53 1.21 -2.46
CA LYS A 78 4.45 0.14 -1.46
C LYS A 78 4.00 0.67 -0.09
N GLU A 79 3.55 -0.21 0.79
CA GLU A 79 3.16 0.12 2.17
C GLU A 79 4.25 0.92 2.93
N ASP A 80 5.52 0.53 2.74
CA ASP A 80 6.70 1.22 3.30
C ASP A 80 7.08 2.53 2.60
N ARG A 81 6.28 2.96 1.62
CA ARG A 81 6.43 4.15 0.76
C ARG A 81 7.51 4.05 -0.31
N THR A 82 8.16 2.90 -0.47
CA THR A 82 9.09 2.71 -1.59
C THR A 82 8.36 2.68 -2.93
N ILE A 83 8.99 3.24 -3.97
CA ILE A 83 8.48 3.36 -5.33
C ILE A 83 9.25 2.47 -6.33
N THR A 84 9.69 1.30 -5.85
CA THR A 84 10.53 0.36 -6.63
C THR A 84 9.76 -0.47 -7.65
N ARG A 85 8.43 -0.55 -7.54
CA ARG A 85 7.57 -1.29 -8.47
C ARG A 85 7.55 -0.59 -9.84
N GLU A 86 7.76 -1.34 -10.91
CA GLU A 86 7.82 -0.80 -12.28
C GLU A 86 6.54 -0.04 -12.66
N LYS A 87 5.39 -0.47 -12.12
CA LYS A 87 4.11 0.22 -12.29
C LYS A 87 4.16 1.70 -11.92
N TYR A 88 4.93 2.09 -10.89
CA TYR A 88 5.09 3.51 -10.53
C TYR A 88 5.66 4.32 -11.70
N SER A 89 6.74 3.82 -12.29
CA SER A 89 7.41 4.48 -13.41
C SER A 89 6.56 4.50 -14.68
N GLU A 90 5.81 3.43 -14.96
CA GLU A 90 4.86 3.40 -16.08
C GLU A 90 3.71 4.40 -15.90
N ILE A 91 3.11 4.48 -14.70
CA ILE A 91 2.08 5.47 -14.40
C ILE A 91 2.63 6.90 -14.54
N LYS A 92 3.87 7.14 -14.13
CA LYS A 92 4.54 8.44 -14.32
C LYS A 92 4.60 8.83 -15.80
N LEU A 93 4.88 7.91 -16.72
CA LEU A 93 4.89 8.23 -18.15
C LEU A 93 3.53 8.78 -18.62
N GLN A 94 2.45 8.11 -18.22
CA GLN A 94 1.09 8.49 -18.59
C GLN A 94 0.64 9.81 -17.94
N GLY A 95 0.93 10.00 -16.65
CA GLY A 95 0.60 11.23 -15.94
C GLY A 95 1.33 12.45 -16.53
N GLN A 96 2.61 12.30 -16.89
CA GLN A 96 3.38 13.39 -17.50
C GLN A 96 2.91 13.72 -18.92
N PHE A 97 2.56 12.69 -19.71
CA PHE A 97 1.94 12.87 -21.02
C PHE A 97 0.67 13.72 -20.95
N LEU A 98 -0.27 13.34 -20.08
CA LEU A 98 -1.56 14.03 -19.96
C LEU A 98 -1.38 15.49 -19.55
N ARG A 99 -0.45 15.75 -18.61
CA ARG A 99 -0.18 17.11 -18.10
C ARG A 99 0.29 18.10 -19.16
N VAL A 100 0.81 17.63 -20.28
CA VAL A 100 1.25 18.48 -21.40
C VAL A 100 0.39 18.35 -22.66
N SER A 101 -0.76 17.67 -22.55
CA SER A 101 -1.63 17.35 -23.69
C SER A 101 -3.05 17.93 -23.50
N PRO A 102 -3.22 19.26 -23.36
CA PRO A 102 -4.52 19.86 -23.05
C PRO A 102 -5.62 19.55 -24.08
N ASN A 103 -5.25 19.36 -25.34
CA ASN A 103 -6.21 19.05 -26.40
C ASN A 103 -6.85 17.66 -26.24
N TYR A 104 -6.27 16.77 -25.43
CA TYR A 104 -6.89 15.50 -25.05
C TYR A 104 -8.25 15.73 -24.35
N ALA A 105 -8.35 16.74 -23.48
CA ALA A 105 -9.54 17.00 -22.69
C ALA A 105 -10.76 17.45 -23.52
N ILE A 106 -10.53 17.90 -24.76
CA ILE A 106 -11.57 18.33 -25.70
C ILE A 106 -11.66 17.41 -26.93
N ALA A 107 -10.95 16.29 -26.94
CA ALA A 107 -10.98 15.32 -28.02
C ALA A 107 -12.19 14.40 -27.87
N GLU A 108 -12.87 14.13 -28.98
CA GLU A 108 -14.06 13.27 -29.01
C GLU A 108 -13.64 11.83 -29.36
N PRO A 109 -13.86 10.85 -28.47
CA PRO A 109 -13.50 9.45 -28.72
C PRO A 109 -14.45 8.78 -29.70
N SER A 110 -13.90 7.95 -30.59
CA SER A 110 -14.65 7.05 -31.47
C SER A 110 -14.80 5.66 -30.87
N ASN A 111 -15.60 4.80 -31.50
CA ASN A 111 -15.48 3.36 -31.29
C ASN A 111 -14.10 2.86 -31.76
N PHE A 112 -13.60 1.79 -31.15
CA PHE A 112 -12.40 1.13 -31.63
C PHE A 112 -12.66 0.48 -32.99
N THR A 113 -11.63 0.37 -33.82
CA THR A 113 -11.68 -0.31 -35.12
C THR A 113 -10.42 -1.15 -35.32
N THR A 114 -10.50 -2.21 -36.13
CA THR A 114 -9.35 -3.08 -36.45
C THR A 114 -8.90 -2.96 -37.92
N THR A 115 -9.53 -2.07 -38.69
CA THR A 115 -9.32 -1.99 -40.15
C THR A 115 -9.18 -0.55 -40.66
N LYS A 116 -9.78 0.44 -39.98
CA LYS A 116 -9.82 1.82 -40.49
C LYS A 116 -8.47 2.51 -40.40
N TYR A 117 -7.78 2.32 -39.27
CA TYR A 117 -6.53 3.03 -38.94
C TYR A 117 -5.30 2.14 -38.95
N THR A 118 -5.44 0.85 -39.25
CA THR A 118 -4.35 -0.14 -39.23
C THR A 118 -4.53 -1.14 -40.37
N ASP A 119 -3.41 -1.67 -40.88
CA ASP A 119 -3.38 -2.77 -41.86
C ASP A 119 -3.43 -4.15 -41.21
N ASN A 120 -3.31 -4.24 -39.88
CA ASN A 120 -3.33 -5.48 -39.12
C ASN A 120 -4.59 -5.60 -38.26
N LYS A 121 -5.46 -6.57 -38.59
CA LYS A 121 -6.71 -6.87 -37.87
C LYS A 121 -6.53 -7.30 -36.41
N ASN A 122 -5.32 -7.73 -36.03
CA ASN A 122 -4.98 -8.08 -34.65
C ASN A 122 -4.69 -6.85 -33.79
N ILE A 123 -4.73 -5.65 -34.37
CA ILE A 123 -4.55 -4.38 -33.69
C ILE A 123 -5.89 -3.65 -33.64
N ALA A 124 -6.30 -3.20 -32.46
CA ALA A 124 -7.45 -2.33 -32.26
C ALA A 124 -6.97 -0.90 -32.03
N VAL A 125 -7.58 0.04 -32.74
CA VAL A 125 -7.26 1.47 -32.67
C VAL A 125 -8.53 2.26 -32.34
N THR A 126 -8.47 3.03 -31.27
CA THR A 126 -9.49 4.03 -30.91
C THR A 126 -8.94 5.43 -31.21
N ALA A 127 -9.66 6.20 -32.02
CA ALA A 127 -9.28 7.57 -32.32
C ALA A 127 -9.99 8.54 -31.37
N LEU A 128 -9.29 9.58 -30.94
CA LEU A 128 -9.86 10.76 -30.28
C LEU A 128 -9.49 11.96 -31.13
N THR A 129 -10.50 12.61 -31.72
CA THR A 129 -10.28 13.70 -32.67
C THR A 129 -10.79 15.01 -32.11
N THR A 130 -10.07 16.09 -32.35
CA THR A 130 -10.53 17.45 -32.05
C THR A 130 -11.07 18.13 -33.30
N LYS A 131 -11.79 19.25 -33.14
CA LYS A 131 -12.21 20.10 -34.27
C LYS A 131 -11.05 20.81 -34.99
N LYS A 132 -9.83 20.78 -34.44
CA LYS A 132 -8.64 21.54 -34.93
C LYS A 132 -7.61 20.66 -35.66
N ASP A 133 -8.04 19.53 -36.22
CA ASP A 133 -7.22 18.47 -36.85
C ASP A 133 -6.31 17.66 -35.91
N ASP A 134 -6.05 18.12 -34.69
CA ASP A 134 -5.28 17.36 -33.70
C ASP A 134 -6.02 16.08 -33.29
N ALA A 135 -5.30 14.96 -33.19
CA ALA A 135 -5.86 13.67 -32.83
C ALA A 135 -4.91 12.79 -32.03
N PHE A 136 -5.51 11.89 -31.25
CA PHE A 136 -4.84 10.84 -30.49
C PHE A 136 -5.35 9.48 -30.97
N TYR A 137 -4.45 8.52 -31.15
CA TYR A 137 -4.79 7.16 -31.56
C TYR A 137 -4.27 6.20 -30.51
N VAL A 138 -5.19 5.66 -29.70
CA VAL A 138 -4.85 4.63 -28.71
C VAL A 138 -4.86 3.28 -29.41
N VAL A 139 -3.69 2.64 -29.43
CA VAL A 139 -3.44 1.37 -30.11
C VAL A 139 -3.21 0.28 -29.09
N ARG A 140 -3.92 -0.83 -29.19
CA ARG A 140 -3.71 -2.04 -28.39
C ARG A 140 -3.88 -3.29 -29.25
N HIS A 141 -3.52 -4.46 -28.72
CA HIS A 141 -3.93 -5.73 -29.31
C HIS A 141 -5.45 -5.86 -29.30
N ALA A 142 -6.03 -6.43 -30.36
CA ALA A 142 -7.46 -6.68 -30.47
C ALA A 142 -7.93 -7.64 -29.36
N ASP A 143 -7.21 -8.76 -29.16
CA ASP A 143 -7.26 -9.53 -27.92
C ASP A 143 -6.28 -8.91 -26.91
N TYR A 144 -6.81 -8.19 -25.94
CA TYR A 144 -6.02 -7.48 -24.92
C TYR A 144 -5.21 -8.40 -24.01
N ARG A 145 -5.48 -9.72 -24.01
CA ARG A 145 -4.80 -10.70 -23.15
C ARG A 145 -3.50 -11.22 -23.75
N THR A 146 -3.33 -11.05 -25.07
CA THR A 146 -2.25 -11.68 -25.82
C THR A 146 -0.88 -11.30 -25.31
N THR A 147 0.02 -12.28 -25.34
CA THR A 147 1.44 -12.12 -25.03
C THR A 147 2.32 -12.11 -26.26
N GLU A 148 1.74 -12.11 -27.46
CA GLU A 148 2.48 -12.06 -28.72
C GLU A 148 2.81 -10.62 -29.14
N SER A 149 3.81 -10.49 -30.01
CA SER A 149 4.10 -9.23 -30.69
C SER A 149 3.38 -9.16 -32.04
N ALA A 150 2.97 -7.96 -32.46
CA ALA A 150 2.36 -7.73 -33.75
C ALA A 150 3.00 -6.54 -34.46
N SER A 151 3.19 -6.64 -35.78
CA SER A 151 3.62 -5.53 -36.63
C SER A 151 2.42 -4.87 -37.30
N TYR A 152 2.49 -3.56 -37.51
CA TYR A 152 1.40 -2.80 -38.14
C TYR A 152 1.89 -1.49 -38.77
N LYS A 153 1.07 -0.92 -39.64
CA LYS A 153 1.18 0.45 -40.12
C LYS A 153 -0.05 1.23 -39.71
N LEU A 154 0.12 2.50 -39.37
CA LEU A 154 -0.97 3.37 -38.96
C LEU A 154 -1.43 4.23 -40.14
N LYS A 155 -2.73 4.18 -40.47
CA LYS A 155 -3.36 5.01 -41.52
C LYS A 155 -4.19 6.11 -40.86
N VAL A 156 -3.72 7.36 -40.88
CA VAL A 156 -4.34 8.48 -40.15
C VAL A 156 -4.60 9.68 -41.04
N LYS A 157 -5.60 10.48 -40.68
CA LYS A 157 -5.86 11.78 -41.30
C LYS A 157 -5.04 12.82 -40.56
N THR A 158 -4.22 13.57 -41.29
CA THR A 158 -3.43 14.69 -40.79
C THR A 158 -3.82 15.97 -41.54
N SER A 159 -3.34 17.12 -41.08
CA SER A 159 -3.44 18.38 -41.80
C SER A 159 -2.69 18.41 -43.14
N ALA A 160 -1.83 17.42 -43.43
CA ALA A 160 -1.18 17.21 -44.74
C ALA A 160 -1.85 16.10 -45.58
N GLY A 161 -3.10 15.75 -45.23
CA GLY A 161 -3.88 14.68 -45.83
C GLY A 161 -3.74 13.34 -45.11
N THR A 162 -4.31 12.29 -45.70
CA THR A 162 -4.22 10.93 -45.17
C THR A 162 -2.84 10.34 -45.42
N LEU A 163 -2.21 9.81 -44.38
CA LEU A 163 -0.88 9.21 -44.42
C LEU A 163 -0.91 7.78 -43.89
N THR A 164 -0.09 6.91 -44.47
CA THR A 164 0.27 5.60 -43.90
C THR A 164 1.67 5.71 -43.30
N ILE A 165 1.80 5.40 -42.02
CA ILE A 165 3.02 5.57 -41.21
C ILE A 165 3.49 4.17 -40.78
N PRO A 166 4.78 3.81 -40.95
CA PRO A 166 5.91 4.69 -41.31
C PRO A 166 5.98 5.06 -42.81
N GLN A 167 6.29 6.32 -43.09
CA GLN A 167 6.51 6.86 -44.43
C GLN A 167 7.89 6.58 -45.00
N LEU A 168 8.90 6.34 -44.15
CA LEU A 168 10.28 6.07 -44.58
C LEU A 168 10.58 4.56 -44.76
N GLY A 169 9.55 3.72 -44.70
CA GLY A 169 9.62 2.26 -44.83
C GLY A 169 9.55 1.52 -43.49
N GLY A 170 9.40 0.19 -43.54
CA GLY A 170 9.27 -0.65 -42.34
C GLY A 170 7.86 -0.70 -41.75
N SER A 171 7.76 -1.21 -40.52
CA SER A 171 6.51 -1.36 -39.76
C SER A 171 6.73 -0.96 -38.30
N LEU A 172 5.66 -0.52 -37.64
CA LEU A 172 5.63 -0.34 -36.19
C LEU A 172 5.48 -1.71 -35.52
N SER A 173 5.86 -1.80 -34.25
CA SER A 173 5.67 -2.98 -33.42
C SER A 173 4.79 -2.66 -32.21
N LEU A 174 3.91 -3.60 -31.86
CA LEU A 174 3.21 -3.62 -30.57
C LEU A 174 3.58 -4.94 -29.88
N HIS A 175 4.42 -4.85 -28.85
CA HIS A 175 4.86 -6.00 -28.09
C HIS A 175 3.77 -6.52 -27.13
N ARG A 176 4.10 -7.62 -26.45
CA ARG A 176 3.22 -8.29 -25.50
C ARG A 176 2.60 -7.32 -24.51
N ARG A 177 1.29 -7.43 -24.33
CA ARG A 177 0.53 -6.66 -23.33
C ARG A 177 0.93 -5.19 -23.25
N ASP A 178 1.00 -4.55 -24.42
CA ASP A 178 1.32 -3.14 -24.55
C ASP A 178 0.17 -2.38 -25.24
N SER A 179 0.13 -1.09 -24.96
CA SER A 179 -0.77 -0.13 -25.59
C SER A 179 -0.05 1.20 -25.73
N LYS A 180 -0.30 1.92 -26.82
CA LYS A 180 0.42 3.16 -27.17
C LYS A 180 -0.55 4.27 -27.55
N ILE A 181 -0.19 5.52 -27.26
CA ILE A 181 -0.90 6.70 -27.75
C ILE A 181 -0.06 7.38 -28.82
N HIS A 182 -0.45 7.20 -30.09
CA HIS A 182 0.12 7.95 -31.20
C HIS A 182 -0.57 9.30 -31.31
N VAL A 183 0.17 10.32 -31.72
CA VAL A 183 -0.36 11.69 -31.82
C VAL A 183 -0.24 12.22 -33.24
N VAL A 184 -1.23 13.01 -33.65
CA VAL A 184 -1.32 13.67 -34.96
C VAL A 184 -1.61 15.15 -34.76
N ASP A 185 -0.94 15.99 -35.54
CA ASP A 185 -1.02 17.45 -35.48
C ASP A 185 -0.80 18.04 -34.07
N TYR A 186 -0.05 17.32 -33.23
CA TYR A 186 0.13 17.61 -31.82
C TYR A 186 0.99 18.85 -31.56
N PRO A 187 0.49 19.85 -30.82
CA PRO A 187 1.23 21.08 -30.52
C PRO A 187 2.35 20.84 -29.50
N VAL A 188 3.52 21.42 -29.76
CA VAL A 188 4.71 21.39 -28.90
C VAL A 188 5.24 22.82 -28.78
N GLY A 189 4.65 23.61 -27.89
CA GLY A 189 4.88 25.06 -27.84
C GLY A 189 4.52 25.73 -29.17
N LYS A 190 5.49 26.40 -29.80
CA LYS A 190 5.32 26.99 -31.14
C LYS A 190 5.46 25.99 -32.30
N PHE A 191 5.90 24.76 -32.01
CA PHE A 191 6.07 23.70 -33.01
C PHE A 191 4.83 22.81 -33.06
N LYS A 192 4.75 21.98 -34.10
CA LYS A 192 3.69 20.98 -34.26
C LYS A 192 4.29 19.69 -34.82
N LEU A 193 4.01 18.57 -34.18
CA LEU A 193 4.29 17.24 -34.74
C LEU A 193 3.15 16.93 -35.72
N LEU A 194 3.46 16.80 -37.01
CA LEU A 194 2.47 16.32 -37.98
C LEU A 194 1.99 14.93 -37.56
N TYR A 195 2.91 14.09 -37.11
CA TYR A 195 2.63 12.87 -36.36
C TYR A 195 3.84 12.45 -35.52
N SER A 196 3.58 11.62 -34.50
CA SER A 196 4.60 10.83 -33.80
C SER A 196 4.02 9.47 -33.45
N THR A 197 4.74 8.40 -33.82
CA THR A 197 4.43 7.05 -33.34
C THR A 197 5.17 6.68 -32.06
N ALA A 198 6.19 7.46 -31.69
CA ALA A 198 6.78 7.40 -30.36
C ALA A 198 5.87 8.16 -29.38
N GLU A 199 5.74 7.64 -28.16
CA GLU A 199 4.89 8.25 -27.14
C GLU A 199 5.56 9.51 -26.57
N VAL A 200 4.77 10.54 -26.33
CA VAL A 200 5.24 11.79 -25.72
C VAL A 200 5.33 11.57 -24.20
N PHE A 201 6.51 11.69 -23.61
CA PHE A 201 6.65 11.73 -22.15
C PHE A 201 6.34 13.14 -21.61
N THR A 202 7.01 14.15 -22.17
CA THR A 202 6.79 15.55 -21.80
C THR A 202 7.33 16.48 -22.88
N TRP A 203 6.94 17.75 -22.83
CA TRP A 203 7.62 18.83 -23.54
C TRP A 203 7.55 20.13 -22.74
N LYS A 204 8.55 20.99 -22.92
CA LYS A 204 8.66 22.31 -22.25
C LYS A 204 9.31 23.34 -23.14
N VAL A 205 8.89 24.60 -22.97
CA VAL A 205 9.61 25.76 -23.51
C VAL A 205 10.57 26.23 -22.40
N LEU A 206 11.86 26.02 -22.62
CA LEU A 206 12.94 26.22 -21.66
C LEU A 206 13.85 27.34 -22.19
N GLY A 207 13.50 28.58 -21.87
CA GLY A 207 14.16 29.76 -22.41
C GLY A 207 13.91 29.91 -23.92
N ASP A 208 14.98 29.93 -24.71
CA ASP A 208 14.95 30.01 -26.18
C ASP A 208 14.74 28.64 -26.85
N LYS A 209 14.85 27.55 -26.09
CA LYS A 209 14.70 26.18 -26.59
C LYS A 209 13.32 25.61 -26.27
N THR A 210 12.82 24.75 -27.15
CA THR A 210 11.73 23.84 -26.84
C THR A 210 12.31 22.44 -26.73
N VAL A 211 12.03 21.74 -25.64
CA VAL A 211 12.46 20.35 -25.42
C VAL A 211 11.23 19.47 -25.52
N LEU A 212 11.37 18.38 -26.27
CA LEU A 212 10.39 17.30 -26.39
C LEU A 212 11.08 15.99 -26.04
N VAL A 213 10.47 15.18 -25.18
CA VAL A 213 10.97 13.85 -24.82
C VAL A 213 10.00 12.81 -25.35
N LEU A 214 10.49 11.96 -26.25
CA LEU A 214 9.76 10.86 -26.86
C LEU A 214 10.35 9.53 -26.41
N TYR A 215 9.50 8.52 -26.27
CA TYR A 215 9.93 7.17 -25.93
C TYR A 215 9.15 6.08 -26.67
N GLY A 216 9.74 4.88 -26.69
CA GLY A 216 9.11 3.65 -27.15
C GLY A 216 9.60 2.45 -26.35
N GLY A 217 8.96 1.29 -26.50
CA GLY A 217 9.48 0.03 -25.96
C GLY A 217 10.85 -0.31 -26.56
N ALA A 218 11.60 -1.21 -25.95
CA ALA A 218 12.89 -1.63 -26.49
C ALA A 218 12.71 -2.25 -27.89
N ASP A 219 13.66 -1.98 -28.80
CA ASP A 219 13.70 -2.52 -30.16
C ASP A 219 12.52 -2.14 -31.09
N GLU A 220 11.77 -1.09 -30.76
CA GLU A 220 10.65 -0.61 -31.56
C GLU A 220 11.11 0.43 -32.59
N VAL A 221 10.62 0.31 -33.83
CA VAL A 221 10.79 1.34 -34.87
C VAL A 221 9.71 2.41 -34.68
N HIS A 222 10.15 3.66 -34.61
CA HIS A 222 9.28 4.83 -34.55
C HIS A 222 9.62 5.85 -35.62
N GLU A 223 8.62 6.64 -35.99
CA GLU A 223 8.75 7.71 -36.96
C GLU A 223 8.00 8.96 -36.49
N VAL A 224 8.61 10.10 -36.71
CA VAL A 224 8.14 11.41 -36.26
C VAL A 224 8.30 12.40 -37.40
N ALA A 225 7.29 13.23 -37.62
CA ALA A 225 7.31 14.30 -38.60
C ALA A 225 7.07 15.66 -37.92
N VAL A 226 7.98 16.61 -38.13
CA VAL A 226 7.87 17.98 -37.58
C VAL A 226 7.35 18.91 -38.68
N LYS A 227 6.13 19.42 -38.50
CA LYS A 227 5.44 20.23 -39.51
C LYS A 227 6.17 21.55 -39.73
N GLY A 228 6.41 21.91 -41.00
CA GLY A 228 7.05 23.17 -41.38
C GLY A 228 8.55 23.26 -41.03
N GLN A 229 9.18 22.15 -40.62
CA GLN A 229 10.61 22.08 -40.29
C GLN A 229 11.32 21.10 -41.21
N GLU A 230 11.81 21.57 -42.36
CA GLU A 230 12.40 20.68 -43.38
C GLU A 230 13.86 20.30 -43.10
N LYS A 231 14.58 21.09 -42.28
CA LYS A 231 15.97 20.84 -41.92
C LYS A 231 16.07 20.29 -40.52
N LEU A 232 16.36 19.00 -40.41
CA LEU A 232 16.59 18.30 -39.15
C LEU A 232 18.07 17.91 -39.02
N LYS A 233 18.59 17.90 -37.80
CA LYS A 233 19.97 17.47 -37.51
C LYS A 233 20.00 16.50 -36.36
N VAL A 234 20.74 15.39 -36.50
CA VAL A 234 21.10 14.55 -35.35
C VAL A 234 22.27 15.23 -34.65
N ILE A 235 22.09 15.57 -33.38
CA ILE A 235 23.09 16.31 -32.59
C ILE A 235 23.63 15.49 -31.40
N GLU A 236 23.01 14.35 -31.12
CA GLU A 236 23.50 13.33 -30.20
C GLU A 236 23.07 11.94 -30.70
N GLY A 237 23.98 10.97 -30.64
CA GLY A 237 23.76 9.60 -31.10
C GLY A 237 23.82 9.43 -32.62
N ASP A 238 23.54 8.20 -33.07
CA ASP A 238 23.57 7.76 -34.46
C ASP A 238 22.28 6.98 -34.82
N GLY A 239 22.18 6.43 -36.03
CA GLY A 239 21.09 5.51 -36.38
C GLY A 239 19.71 6.16 -36.51
N VAL A 240 19.65 7.46 -36.84
CA VAL A 240 18.41 8.17 -37.16
C VAL A 240 18.40 8.50 -38.65
N LYS A 241 17.41 7.97 -39.38
CA LYS A 241 17.18 8.27 -40.79
C LYS A 241 16.34 9.53 -40.91
N ILE A 242 16.71 10.48 -41.78
CA ILE A 242 16.02 11.76 -41.95
C ILE A 242 15.69 11.98 -43.43
N GLU A 243 14.44 12.32 -43.74
CA GLU A 243 13.99 12.72 -45.08
C GLU A 243 12.99 13.88 -45.01
N LYS A 244 12.85 14.65 -46.10
CA LYS A 244 11.79 15.66 -46.26
C LYS A 244 10.59 15.03 -46.96
N LYS A 245 9.40 15.15 -46.39
CA LYS A 245 8.13 14.73 -47.03
C LYS A 245 7.05 15.79 -46.80
N LYS A 246 6.36 16.21 -47.87
CA LYS A 246 5.18 17.09 -47.82
C LYS A 246 5.34 18.33 -46.90
N GLY A 247 6.48 19.03 -46.99
CA GLY A 247 6.75 20.23 -46.18
C GLY A 247 7.04 19.97 -44.69
N ALA A 248 7.30 18.73 -44.31
CA ALA A 248 7.74 18.33 -42.98
C ALA A 248 9.10 17.61 -43.05
N GLY A 249 9.92 17.81 -42.01
CA GLY A 249 11.08 16.97 -41.75
C GLY A 249 10.62 15.71 -41.04
N VAL A 250 10.88 14.55 -41.64
CA VAL A 250 10.52 13.23 -41.13
C VAL A 250 11.79 12.53 -40.67
N PHE A 251 11.77 11.95 -39.49
CA PHE A 251 12.86 11.10 -39.02
C PHE A 251 12.36 9.79 -38.44
N GLN A 252 13.11 8.73 -38.69
CA GLN A 252 12.83 7.38 -38.24
C GLN A 252 14.01 6.85 -37.42
N PHE A 253 13.70 6.14 -36.34
CA PHE A 253 14.70 5.54 -35.45
C PHE A 253 14.17 4.25 -34.84
N LYS A 254 15.07 3.34 -34.47
CA LYS A 254 14.77 2.15 -33.67
C LYS A 254 15.20 2.40 -32.24
N THR A 255 14.33 2.32 -31.25
CA THR A 255 14.67 2.56 -29.83
C THR A 255 15.81 1.67 -29.36
N SER A 256 16.63 2.21 -28.46
CA SER A 256 17.76 1.51 -27.84
C SER A 256 18.07 2.15 -26.49
N THR A 257 18.89 1.49 -25.68
CA THR A 257 19.39 2.05 -24.41
C THR A 257 20.28 3.29 -24.60
N LYS A 258 20.77 3.54 -25.82
CA LYS A 258 21.48 4.76 -26.18
C LYS A 258 20.48 5.82 -26.62
N ARG A 259 20.50 6.94 -25.90
CA ARG A 259 19.74 8.15 -26.24
C ARG A 259 20.21 8.75 -27.56
N ARG A 260 19.28 9.36 -28.30
CA ARG A 260 19.57 10.28 -29.41
C ARG A 260 18.88 11.61 -29.20
N VAL A 261 19.41 12.65 -29.84
CA VAL A 261 18.77 13.98 -29.88
C VAL A 261 18.73 14.50 -31.31
N VAL A 262 17.52 14.82 -31.77
CA VAL A 262 17.26 15.43 -33.08
C VAL A 262 16.86 16.90 -32.87
N GLN A 263 17.43 17.79 -33.66
CA GLN A 263 17.18 19.21 -33.63
C GLN A 263 16.38 19.67 -34.85
N ALA A 264 15.35 20.48 -34.62
CA ALA A 264 14.57 21.18 -35.63
C ALA A 264 14.50 22.68 -35.27
N GLY A 265 15.46 23.47 -35.76
CA GLY A 265 15.61 24.87 -35.33
C GLY A 265 15.85 24.97 -33.82
N SER A 266 14.93 25.60 -33.08
CA SER A 266 15.01 25.70 -31.62
C SER A 266 14.30 24.57 -30.86
N LEU A 267 13.79 23.54 -31.56
CA LEU A 267 13.23 22.31 -30.97
C LEU A 267 14.32 21.24 -30.83
N TYR A 268 14.42 20.65 -29.64
CA TYR A 268 15.33 19.57 -29.28
C TYR A 268 14.51 18.35 -28.85
N ILE A 269 14.59 17.27 -29.63
CA ILE A 269 13.78 16.08 -29.45
C ILE A 269 14.67 14.95 -28.92
N TYR A 270 14.47 14.58 -27.66
CA TYR A 270 15.17 13.48 -27.00
C TYR A 270 14.43 12.18 -27.26
N LEU A 271 15.16 11.19 -27.79
CA LEU A 271 14.62 9.89 -28.19
C LEU A 271 15.14 8.82 -27.23
N LEU A 272 14.23 8.18 -26.50
CA LEU A 272 14.53 7.25 -25.42
C LEU A 272 13.86 5.89 -25.66
N ASP A 273 14.41 4.83 -25.07
CA ASP A 273 13.62 3.65 -24.74
C ASP A 273 12.83 3.88 -23.42
N ARG A 274 11.79 3.07 -23.20
CA ARG A 274 10.88 3.17 -22.06
C ARG A 274 11.64 3.12 -20.72
N ASN A 275 12.63 2.24 -20.60
CA ASN A 275 13.37 2.06 -19.35
C ASN A 275 14.29 3.25 -19.06
N ALA A 276 14.80 3.94 -20.07
CA ALA A 276 15.45 5.24 -19.87
C ALA A 276 14.43 6.31 -19.48
N ALA A 277 13.27 6.39 -20.14
CA ALA A 277 12.21 7.36 -19.82
C ALA A 277 11.70 7.25 -18.37
N TYR A 278 11.68 6.03 -17.80
CA TYR A 278 11.37 5.81 -16.38
C TYR A 278 12.27 6.60 -15.41
N LYS A 279 13.47 7.02 -15.83
CA LYS A 279 14.42 7.78 -15.00
C LYS A 279 14.26 9.29 -15.11
N TYR A 280 13.34 9.77 -15.96
CA TYR A 280 13.08 11.19 -16.15
C TYR A 280 11.98 11.69 -15.22
N TRP A 281 12.09 12.96 -14.84
CA TRP A 281 11.23 13.67 -13.91
C TRP A 281 10.96 15.07 -14.44
N VAL A 282 9.78 15.61 -14.13
CA VAL A 282 9.33 16.93 -14.58
C VAL A 282 8.83 17.75 -13.38
N PRO A 283 9.69 18.05 -12.39
CA PRO A 283 9.30 18.85 -11.23
C PRO A 283 8.85 20.25 -11.68
N THR A 284 7.71 20.66 -11.14
CA THR A 284 7.14 21.99 -11.38
C THR A 284 7.94 23.05 -10.65
N ILE A 285 8.20 24.17 -11.30
CA ILE A 285 8.81 25.34 -10.67
C ILE A 285 7.71 26.08 -9.91
N PRO A 286 7.84 26.30 -8.59
CA PRO A 286 6.89 27.10 -7.84
C PRO A 286 6.76 28.51 -8.42
N SER A 287 5.54 29.05 -8.46
CA SER A 287 5.28 30.39 -8.98
C SER A 287 4.84 31.35 -7.87
N LYS A 288 5.04 32.65 -8.06
CA LYS A 288 4.60 33.67 -7.08
C LYS A 288 3.08 33.63 -6.83
N LYS A 289 2.28 33.29 -7.85
CA LYS A 289 0.80 33.29 -7.77
C LYS A 289 0.24 31.94 -7.33
N GLY A 290 0.81 30.84 -7.83
CA GLY A 290 0.32 29.48 -7.59
C GLY A 290 1.06 28.71 -6.51
N GLY A 291 2.14 29.27 -5.94
CA GLY A 291 3.01 28.56 -4.99
C GLY A 291 3.49 27.24 -5.58
N GLU A 292 3.34 26.16 -4.82
CA GLU A 292 3.70 24.78 -5.21
C GLU A 292 2.86 24.23 -6.38
N TYR A 293 1.69 24.81 -6.68
CA TYR A 293 0.89 24.42 -7.85
C TYR A 293 1.50 24.90 -9.18
N GLY A 294 2.54 25.75 -9.13
CA GLY A 294 3.27 26.23 -10.30
C GLY A 294 2.56 27.34 -11.05
N SER A 295 2.88 27.50 -12.34
CA SER A 295 2.27 28.53 -13.21
C SER A 295 0.88 28.13 -13.73
N SER A 296 0.59 26.83 -13.83
CA SER A 296 -0.69 26.27 -14.29
C SER A 296 -0.77 24.76 -13.99
N VAL A 297 -1.98 24.19 -14.03
CA VAL A 297 -2.17 22.73 -13.90
C VAL A 297 -1.59 21.99 -15.13
N MET A 298 -1.98 22.47 -16.32
CA MET A 298 -1.56 21.95 -17.62
C MET A 298 -0.46 22.82 -18.20
N ASN A 299 0.58 22.20 -18.77
CA ASN A 299 1.77 22.89 -19.28
C ASN A 299 2.46 23.84 -18.26
N PRO A 300 2.67 23.43 -17.00
CA PRO A 300 3.39 24.27 -16.03
C PRO A 300 4.82 24.55 -16.46
N ASP A 301 5.38 25.63 -15.93
CA ASP A 301 6.82 25.86 -15.91
C ASP A 301 7.48 24.76 -15.08
N ALA A 302 8.52 24.14 -15.64
CA ALA A 302 9.16 22.98 -15.07
C ALA A 302 10.61 22.87 -15.56
N VAL A 303 11.38 22.06 -14.85
CA VAL A 303 12.69 21.58 -15.32
C VAL A 303 12.56 20.11 -15.64
N VAL A 304 13.32 19.59 -16.61
CA VAL A 304 13.37 18.14 -16.87
C VAL A 304 14.65 17.59 -16.25
N ILE A 305 14.53 16.59 -15.39
CA ILE A 305 15.65 15.99 -14.65
C ILE A 305 15.70 14.48 -14.90
N ASN A 306 16.86 13.97 -15.26
CA ASN A 306 17.10 12.54 -15.47
C ASN A 306 18.09 12.01 -14.41
N GLY A 307 17.83 10.83 -13.85
CA GLY A 307 18.80 10.10 -13.03
C GLY A 307 18.32 9.67 -11.65
N PRO A 308 17.88 10.59 -10.77
CA PRO A 308 17.53 10.27 -9.38
C PRO A 308 16.42 9.22 -9.24
N TYR A 309 16.42 8.53 -8.09
CA TYR A 309 15.36 7.58 -7.72
C TYR A 309 14.01 8.28 -7.57
N LEU A 310 14.02 9.50 -7.03
CA LEU A 310 12.88 10.39 -6.97
C LEU A 310 13.38 11.84 -7.08
N VAL A 311 12.66 12.67 -7.82
CA VAL A 311 12.81 14.13 -7.72
C VAL A 311 11.54 14.66 -7.06
N ARG A 312 11.71 15.23 -5.86
CA ARG A 312 10.59 15.71 -5.03
C ARG A 312 10.13 17.09 -5.46
N SER A 313 11.08 18.02 -5.61
CA SER A 313 10.77 19.42 -5.91
C SER A 313 12.00 20.15 -6.46
N VAL A 314 11.74 21.31 -7.06
CA VAL A 314 12.75 22.30 -7.42
C VAL A 314 12.34 23.67 -6.92
N ALA A 315 13.31 24.54 -6.65
CA ALA A 315 13.07 25.94 -6.33
C ALA A 315 14.14 26.81 -7.02
N VAL A 316 13.77 28.06 -7.34
CA VAL A 316 14.67 29.02 -8.00
C VAL A 316 14.74 30.26 -7.13
N GLU A 317 15.93 30.54 -6.60
CA GLU A 317 16.20 31.70 -5.74
C GLU A 317 17.40 32.48 -6.30
N GLY A 318 17.14 33.66 -6.88
CA GLY A 318 18.18 34.42 -7.58
C GLY A 318 18.80 33.60 -8.71
N SER A 319 20.11 33.33 -8.63
CA SER A 319 20.84 32.50 -9.61
C SER A 319 20.97 31.02 -9.22
N LYS A 320 20.36 30.58 -8.11
CA LYS A 320 20.46 29.21 -7.60
C LYS A 320 19.24 28.39 -7.96
N LEU A 321 19.45 27.26 -8.62
CA LEU A 321 18.47 26.17 -8.74
C LEU A 321 18.69 25.19 -7.59
N SER A 322 17.68 25.00 -6.75
CA SER A 322 17.68 24.00 -5.69
C SER A 322 16.85 22.79 -6.10
N VAL A 323 17.36 21.58 -5.89
CA VAL A 323 16.70 20.31 -6.22
C VAL A 323 16.64 19.45 -4.96
N GLN A 324 15.44 19.00 -4.60
CA GLN A 324 15.26 17.97 -3.57
C GLN A 324 15.03 16.63 -4.26
N ALA A 325 15.92 15.67 -4.01
CA ALA A 325 15.92 14.38 -4.69
C ALA A 325 16.36 13.24 -3.77
N ASP A 326 15.97 12.04 -4.13
CA ASP A 326 16.34 10.82 -3.43
C ASP A 326 17.17 9.90 -4.34
N PHE A 327 18.07 9.15 -3.73
CA PHE A 327 19.02 8.28 -4.39
C PHE A 327 19.10 6.94 -3.65
N ASN A 328 18.70 5.86 -4.33
CA ASN A 328 18.83 4.49 -3.83
C ASN A 328 20.01 3.74 -4.48
N ILE A 329 20.65 4.35 -5.48
CA ILE A 329 21.87 3.92 -6.16
C ILE A 329 22.69 5.16 -6.51
N THR A 330 24.00 5.00 -6.72
CA THR A 330 24.83 6.04 -7.33
C THR A 330 24.42 6.23 -8.78
N THR A 331 24.04 7.44 -9.16
CA THR A 331 23.54 7.75 -10.52
C THR A 331 23.94 9.16 -10.94
N PRO A 332 24.35 9.38 -12.21
CA PRO A 332 24.51 10.73 -12.73
C PRO A 332 23.16 11.45 -12.77
N VAL A 333 23.19 12.77 -12.59
CA VAL A 333 22.03 13.64 -12.71
C VAL A 333 22.24 14.59 -13.88
N GLU A 334 21.26 14.62 -14.78
CA GLU A 334 21.21 15.58 -15.88
C GLU A 334 19.99 16.49 -15.70
N ILE A 335 20.25 17.80 -15.73
CA ILE A 335 19.23 18.84 -15.66
C ILE A 335 19.11 19.50 -17.03
N ILE A 336 17.96 19.32 -17.67
CA ILE A 336 17.66 19.84 -18.99
C ILE A 336 16.82 21.10 -18.83
N GLY A 337 17.35 22.21 -19.36
CA GLY A 337 16.70 23.52 -19.32
C GLY A 337 16.65 24.16 -17.93
N ALA A 338 17.80 24.27 -17.27
CA ALA A 338 17.93 25.11 -16.08
C ALA A 338 17.42 26.54 -16.38
N PRO A 339 16.66 27.17 -15.46
CA PRO A 339 16.05 28.47 -15.68
C PRO A 339 17.05 29.57 -16.08
N LYS A 340 16.61 30.50 -16.93
CA LYS A 340 17.44 31.63 -17.38
C LYS A 340 17.95 32.43 -16.17
N GLY A 341 19.24 32.72 -16.13
CA GLY A 341 19.89 33.41 -15.01
C GLY A 341 20.39 32.49 -13.89
N ALA A 342 20.01 31.21 -13.90
CA ALA A 342 20.59 30.24 -12.99
C ALA A 342 22.05 29.94 -13.37
N SER A 343 22.94 29.98 -12.38
CA SER A 343 24.37 29.68 -12.51
C SER A 343 24.91 28.84 -11.35
N ARG A 344 24.09 28.57 -10.33
CA ARG A 344 24.41 27.75 -9.16
C ARG A 344 23.40 26.62 -9.01
N LEU A 345 23.85 25.50 -8.46
CA LEU A 345 23.03 24.33 -8.19
C LEU A 345 23.20 23.89 -6.74
N SER A 346 22.09 23.58 -6.09
CA SER A 346 22.08 22.89 -4.80
C SER A 346 21.25 21.62 -4.91
N ILE A 347 21.77 20.49 -4.45
CA ILE A 347 21.04 19.22 -4.34
C ILE A 347 20.95 18.87 -2.86
N ASN A 348 19.73 18.70 -2.35
CA ASN A 348 19.45 18.40 -0.94
C ASN A 348 20.14 19.37 0.04
N GLY A 349 20.15 20.66 -0.31
CA GLY A 349 20.78 21.72 0.49
C GLY A 349 22.30 21.86 0.34
N LYS A 350 22.97 20.95 -0.39
CA LYS A 350 24.43 21.02 -0.63
C LYS A 350 24.72 21.71 -1.96
N GLU A 351 25.51 22.78 -1.94
CA GLU A 351 26.04 23.39 -3.17
C GLU A 351 26.81 22.35 -3.98
N THR A 352 26.49 22.27 -5.27
CA THR A 352 26.94 21.17 -6.13
C THR A 352 27.45 21.75 -7.44
N SER A 353 28.71 21.49 -7.77
CA SER A 353 29.29 21.84 -9.06
C SER A 353 28.68 21.02 -10.17
N PHE A 354 28.52 21.63 -11.34
CA PHE A 354 28.05 20.96 -12.55
C PHE A 354 28.92 21.33 -13.74
N THR A 355 28.97 20.46 -14.74
CA THR A 355 29.48 20.80 -16.07
C THR A 355 28.31 20.97 -17.03
N LYS A 356 28.55 21.58 -18.19
CA LYS A 356 27.53 21.70 -19.24
C LYS A 356 27.83 20.71 -20.36
N SER A 357 26.83 19.95 -20.78
CA SER A 357 26.90 19.15 -21.99
C SER A 357 26.99 20.04 -23.24
N LYS A 358 27.26 19.45 -24.41
CA LYS A 358 27.18 20.17 -25.70
C LYS A 358 25.80 20.78 -25.97
N LEU A 359 24.75 20.23 -25.36
CA LEU A 359 23.37 20.72 -25.44
C LEU A 359 23.07 21.84 -24.43
N GLY A 360 23.99 22.11 -23.51
CA GLY A 360 23.83 23.06 -22.41
C GLY A 360 23.15 22.48 -21.17
N ASN A 361 22.88 21.17 -21.14
CA ASN A 361 22.32 20.49 -19.97
C ASN A 361 23.35 20.48 -18.85
N TRP A 362 22.91 20.64 -17.60
CA TRP A 362 23.83 20.54 -16.46
C TRP A 362 24.03 19.07 -16.11
N LEU A 363 25.29 18.65 -16.03
CA LEU A 363 25.69 17.29 -15.71
C LEU A 363 26.36 17.27 -14.34
N VAL A 364 25.91 16.35 -13.49
CA VAL A 364 26.31 16.25 -12.10
C VAL A 364 26.46 14.80 -11.71
N ASN A 365 27.48 14.47 -10.92
CA ASN A 365 27.61 13.20 -10.23
C ASN A 365 27.49 13.47 -8.72
N PRO A 366 26.27 13.48 -8.15
CA PRO A 366 26.10 13.78 -6.74
C PRO A 366 26.77 12.71 -5.88
N GLU A 367 27.44 13.14 -4.82
CA GLU A 367 27.97 12.23 -3.80
C GLU A 367 26.80 11.48 -3.17
N THR A 368 26.76 10.17 -3.40
CA THR A 368 25.71 9.28 -2.88
C THR A 368 26.35 8.32 -1.89
N LYS A 369 25.88 8.34 -0.64
CA LYS A 369 26.27 7.43 0.43
C LYS A 369 25.12 6.46 0.64
N LEU A 370 25.40 5.16 0.55
CA LEU A 370 24.41 4.10 0.74
C LEU A 370 24.93 3.14 1.83
N PRO A 371 24.80 3.52 3.11
CA PRO A 371 25.37 2.74 4.19
C PRO A 371 24.63 1.40 4.35
N ALA A 372 25.38 0.35 4.68
CA ALA A 372 24.79 -0.87 5.19
C ALA A 372 24.15 -0.58 6.55
N ILE A 373 22.85 -0.84 6.68
CA ILE A 373 22.12 -0.58 7.92
C ILE A 373 22.23 -1.79 8.85
N LYS A 374 22.75 -1.56 10.04
CA LYS A 374 22.70 -2.52 11.15
C LYS A 374 21.52 -2.14 12.04
N VAL A 375 20.71 -3.13 12.37
CA VAL A 375 19.60 -3.01 13.32
C VAL A 375 19.83 -3.95 14.50
N PRO A 376 19.32 -3.64 15.70
CA PRO A 376 19.46 -4.51 16.86
C PRO A 376 18.88 -5.91 16.63
N ASP A 377 19.56 -6.93 17.16
CA ASP A 377 19.00 -8.28 17.23
C ASP A 377 17.94 -8.34 18.32
N LEU A 378 16.69 -8.57 17.91
CA LEU A 378 15.55 -8.66 18.81
C LEU A 378 15.71 -9.77 19.86
N LYS A 379 16.44 -10.86 19.58
CA LYS A 379 16.68 -11.94 20.55
C LYS A 379 17.51 -11.51 21.74
N SER A 380 18.39 -10.53 21.55
CA SER A 380 19.34 -10.05 22.55
C SER A 380 18.80 -8.94 23.47
N LEU A 381 17.58 -8.45 23.22
CA LEU A 381 16.97 -7.42 24.06
C LEU A 381 16.59 -7.98 25.45
N ASP A 382 16.51 -7.07 26.42
CA ASP A 382 16.10 -7.38 27.79
C ASP A 382 14.57 -7.52 27.91
N TRP A 383 14.08 -8.68 27.49
CA TRP A 383 12.65 -8.98 27.46
C TRP A 383 12.08 -9.27 28.85
N HIS A 384 10.94 -8.63 29.10
CA HIS A 384 10.11 -8.84 30.27
C HIS A 384 8.76 -9.36 29.84
N TYR A 385 8.13 -10.21 30.66
CA TYR A 385 6.84 -10.79 30.38
C TYR A 385 5.87 -10.65 31.56
N ILE A 386 4.59 -10.61 31.22
CA ILE A 386 3.49 -10.71 32.16
C ILE A 386 2.44 -11.68 31.59
N ASP A 387 1.77 -12.39 32.50
CA ASP A 387 0.62 -13.22 32.15
C ASP A 387 -0.51 -12.34 31.58
N GLY A 388 -0.96 -12.69 30.37
CA GLY A 388 -1.99 -11.94 29.64
C GLY A 388 -3.39 -12.49 29.83
N LEU A 389 -3.54 -13.61 30.57
CA LEU A 389 -4.81 -14.23 30.90
C LEU A 389 -4.91 -14.57 32.40
N PRO A 390 -4.77 -13.59 33.33
CA PRO A 390 -4.98 -13.85 34.75
C PRO A 390 -6.41 -14.34 35.06
N GLU A 391 -7.37 -14.15 34.15
CA GLU A 391 -8.77 -14.55 34.28
C GLU A 391 -8.97 -16.02 34.65
N VAL A 392 -8.08 -16.92 34.22
CA VAL A 392 -8.20 -18.36 34.48
C VAL A 392 -7.62 -18.78 35.83
N LYS A 393 -7.10 -17.83 36.62
CA LYS A 393 -6.60 -18.12 37.97
C LYS A 393 -7.73 -18.15 38.98
N LYS A 394 -7.58 -19.00 39.99
CA LYS A 394 -8.56 -19.21 41.06
C LYS A 394 -8.86 -17.95 41.88
N ASP A 395 -7.85 -17.09 42.05
CA ASP A 395 -7.91 -15.85 42.82
C ASP A 395 -8.31 -14.62 41.98
N TYR A 396 -8.63 -14.80 40.70
CA TYR A 396 -9.04 -13.69 39.84
C TYR A 396 -10.43 -13.17 40.20
N ASP A 397 -10.51 -11.88 40.49
CA ASP A 397 -11.76 -11.17 40.78
C ASP A 397 -12.27 -10.41 39.54
N ASP A 398 -13.45 -10.80 39.05
CA ASP A 398 -14.13 -10.13 37.94
C ASP A 398 -15.20 -9.12 38.39
N ALA A 399 -15.24 -8.72 39.67
CA ALA A 399 -16.24 -7.80 40.21
C ALA A 399 -16.42 -6.52 39.37
N LYS A 400 -15.33 -5.97 38.83
CA LYS A 400 -15.33 -4.76 37.99
C LYS A 400 -15.78 -4.97 36.54
N TRP A 401 -15.93 -6.21 36.09
CA TRP A 401 -16.32 -6.50 34.70
C TRP A 401 -17.77 -6.12 34.44
N ARG A 402 -18.07 -5.80 33.17
CA ARG A 402 -19.45 -5.53 32.74
C ARG A 402 -20.26 -6.82 32.86
N THR A 403 -21.35 -6.77 33.62
CA THR A 403 -22.35 -7.84 33.64
C THR A 403 -23.14 -7.84 32.33
N ALA A 404 -23.35 -9.02 31.78
CA ALA A 404 -24.21 -9.20 30.61
C ALA A 404 -25.69 -9.26 31.06
N ASP A 405 -26.36 -8.12 31.04
CA ASP A 405 -27.71 -7.91 31.57
C ASP A 405 -28.74 -7.45 30.52
N ILE A 406 -28.32 -7.29 29.27
CA ILE A 406 -29.18 -6.86 28.16
C ILE A 406 -30.03 -8.03 27.68
N LYS A 407 -31.33 -8.01 27.97
CA LYS A 407 -32.29 -9.08 27.60
C LYS A 407 -32.88 -8.94 26.19
N LYS A 408 -32.59 -7.85 25.49
CA LYS A 408 -33.05 -7.57 24.14
C LYS A 408 -31.98 -6.79 23.39
N THR A 409 -31.53 -7.31 22.25
CA THR A 409 -30.58 -6.61 21.37
C THR A 409 -31.31 -5.66 20.41
N PHE A 410 -30.66 -4.56 20.03
CA PHE A 410 -31.10 -3.69 18.93
C PHE A 410 -30.51 -4.13 17.59
N ASN A 411 -29.75 -5.22 17.56
CA ASN A 411 -29.31 -5.85 16.33
C ASN A 411 -30.51 -6.45 15.59
N SER A 412 -31.02 -5.72 14.60
CA SER A 412 -32.22 -6.10 13.84
C SER A 412 -32.05 -7.36 13.00
N LYS A 413 -30.82 -7.79 12.70
CA LYS A 413 -30.54 -8.93 11.84
C LYS A 413 -30.24 -10.22 12.62
N TRP A 414 -29.70 -10.08 13.82
CA TRP A 414 -29.26 -11.19 14.66
C TRP A 414 -30.03 -11.17 15.98
N PRO A 415 -31.18 -11.86 16.09
CA PRO A 415 -31.91 -11.95 17.35
C PRO A 415 -31.16 -12.82 18.36
N LEU A 416 -31.43 -12.58 19.65
CA LEU A 416 -30.84 -13.37 20.73
C LEU A 416 -31.37 -14.81 20.72
N ASN A 417 -30.47 -15.79 20.82
CA ASN A 417 -30.83 -17.21 21.05
C ASN A 417 -30.97 -17.55 22.54
N ASN A 418 -30.61 -16.62 23.43
CA ASN A 418 -30.52 -16.84 24.87
C ASN A 418 -31.12 -15.68 25.68
N SER A 419 -31.16 -15.86 27.01
CA SER A 419 -31.76 -14.92 27.96
C SER A 419 -31.09 -13.54 28.05
N VAL A 420 -29.83 -13.42 27.62
CA VAL A 420 -29.06 -12.16 27.61
C VAL A 420 -28.20 -12.07 26.35
N SER A 421 -27.87 -10.85 25.92
CA SER A 421 -26.92 -10.61 24.84
C SER A 421 -25.49 -10.89 25.29
N LEU A 422 -24.74 -11.62 24.48
CA LEU A 422 -23.27 -11.70 24.52
C LEU A 422 -22.66 -11.15 23.23
N TYR A 423 -23.37 -10.24 22.57
CA TYR A 423 -22.84 -9.45 21.46
C TYR A 423 -22.06 -8.28 22.06
N SER A 424 -20.75 -8.30 21.86
CA SER A 424 -19.85 -7.26 22.38
C SER A 424 -20.28 -5.83 22.04
N GLY A 425 -20.79 -5.61 20.83
CA GLY A 425 -21.29 -4.31 20.37
C GLY A 425 -22.46 -3.76 21.18
N ASP A 426 -23.33 -4.62 21.75
CA ASP A 426 -24.43 -4.18 22.62
C ASP A 426 -23.90 -3.55 23.93
N TYR A 427 -22.65 -3.81 24.30
CA TYR A 427 -21.97 -3.29 25.49
C TYR A 427 -20.88 -2.26 25.16
N GLY A 428 -20.81 -1.80 23.90
CA GLY A 428 -19.84 -0.79 23.47
C GLY A 428 -18.43 -1.31 23.22
N PHE A 429 -18.25 -2.62 23.01
CA PHE A 429 -16.94 -3.22 22.73
C PHE A 429 -16.83 -3.59 21.25
N HIS A 430 -15.95 -2.89 20.52
CA HIS A 430 -15.92 -2.95 19.04
C HIS A 430 -14.57 -3.35 18.44
N ALA A 431 -13.53 -3.56 19.26
CA ALA A 431 -12.16 -3.78 18.79
C ALA A 431 -11.41 -4.88 19.57
N GLY A 432 -10.55 -5.61 18.84
CA GLY A 432 -9.59 -6.57 19.40
C GLY A 432 -10.20 -7.74 20.18
N ALA A 433 -9.41 -8.39 21.03
CA ALA A 433 -9.88 -9.57 21.77
C ALA A 433 -11.07 -9.24 22.69
N LEU A 434 -12.01 -10.17 22.76
CA LEU A 434 -13.16 -10.13 23.66
C LEU A 434 -13.05 -11.29 24.66
N ILE A 435 -13.36 -11.05 25.92
CA ILE A 435 -13.33 -12.10 26.95
C ILE A 435 -14.67 -12.16 27.66
N PHE A 436 -15.19 -13.38 27.82
CA PHE A 436 -16.46 -13.69 28.46
C PHE A 436 -16.24 -14.63 29.64
N ARG A 437 -17.00 -14.45 30.72
CA ARG A 437 -16.98 -15.28 31.92
C ARG A 437 -18.38 -15.71 32.31
N GLY A 438 -18.67 -17.00 32.18
CA GLY A 438 -19.96 -17.62 32.51
C GLY A 438 -19.88 -18.33 33.85
N HIS A 439 -20.62 -17.84 34.85
CA HIS A 439 -20.65 -18.40 36.20
C HIS A 439 -21.81 -19.40 36.31
N PHE A 440 -21.56 -20.58 36.88
CA PHE A 440 -22.62 -21.56 37.10
C PHE A 440 -22.34 -22.43 38.32
N THR A 441 -23.41 -22.89 38.96
CA THR A 441 -23.35 -23.91 40.00
C THR A 441 -23.43 -25.29 39.35
N ALA A 442 -22.42 -26.13 39.56
CA ALA A 442 -22.38 -27.46 38.95
C ALA A 442 -23.51 -28.37 39.43
N SER A 443 -24.11 -29.11 38.49
CA SER A 443 -25.11 -30.13 38.79
C SER A 443 -24.47 -31.43 39.34
N GLY A 444 -23.16 -31.59 39.14
CA GLY A 444 -22.39 -32.81 39.39
C GLY A 444 -22.47 -33.85 38.25
N SER A 445 -23.25 -33.57 37.20
CA SER A 445 -23.38 -34.39 36.00
C SER A 445 -23.02 -33.65 34.71
N ASP A 446 -22.48 -32.44 34.81
CA ASP A 446 -22.10 -31.59 33.69
C ASP A 446 -20.97 -32.26 32.89
N SER A 447 -21.17 -32.49 31.59
CA SER A 447 -20.19 -33.23 30.76
C SER A 447 -19.83 -32.51 29.47
N LYS A 448 -20.67 -31.57 28.99
CA LYS A 448 -20.48 -30.88 27.71
C LYS A 448 -20.75 -29.39 27.84
N LEU A 449 -19.92 -28.60 27.16
CA LEU A 449 -20.15 -27.18 26.90
C LEU A 449 -20.22 -26.96 25.39
N LYS A 450 -21.39 -26.53 24.89
CA LYS A 450 -21.57 -26.10 23.50
C LYS A 450 -21.51 -24.59 23.44
N LEU A 451 -20.77 -24.04 22.48
CA LEU A 451 -20.65 -22.60 22.24
C LEU A 451 -20.75 -22.31 20.75
N TRP A 452 -21.52 -21.29 20.38
CA TRP A 452 -21.47 -20.68 19.06
C TRP A 452 -20.75 -19.34 19.14
N THR A 453 -19.51 -19.27 18.67
CA THR A 453 -18.69 -18.05 18.69
C THR A 453 -18.61 -17.39 17.31
N PHE A 454 -18.54 -16.06 17.28
CA PHE A 454 -18.41 -15.26 16.05
C PHE A 454 -17.35 -14.16 16.27
N GLY A 455 -16.27 -14.18 15.48
CA GLY A 455 -15.18 -13.19 15.57
C GLY A 455 -14.84 -12.47 14.26
N GLY A 456 -15.51 -12.82 13.16
CA GLY A 456 -15.15 -12.36 11.82
C GLY A 456 -14.18 -13.34 11.15
N ARG A 457 -13.97 -13.16 9.84
CA ARG A 457 -13.15 -14.06 9.04
C ARG A 457 -11.76 -14.28 9.65
N ALA A 458 -11.32 -15.55 9.71
CA ALA A 458 -10.07 -16.01 10.32
C ALA A 458 -9.92 -15.73 11.83
N TYR A 459 -11.01 -15.50 12.57
CA TYR A 459 -10.96 -15.41 14.02
C TYR A 459 -10.53 -16.71 14.70
N GLY A 460 -10.17 -16.62 15.98
CA GLY A 460 -9.98 -17.76 16.85
C GLY A 460 -10.71 -17.57 18.17
N SER A 461 -10.94 -18.67 18.88
CA SER A 461 -11.48 -18.67 20.23
C SER A 461 -10.81 -19.73 21.09
N SER A 462 -10.75 -19.53 22.40
CA SER A 462 -10.20 -20.49 23.36
C SER A 462 -11.04 -20.52 24.62
N VAL A 463 -11.16 -21.69 25.24
CA VAL A 463 -12.07 -21.93 26.35
C VAL A 463 -11.36 -22.61 27.52
N TRP A 464 -11.62 -22.12 28.72
CA TRP A 464 -11.21 -22.72 29.99
C TRP A 464 -12.42 -22.92 30.90
N LEU A 465 -12.38 -23.99 31.70
CA LEU A 465 -13.20 -24.14 32.90
C LEU A 465 -12.28 -23.94 34.10
N ASP A 466 -12.49 -22.86 34.84
CA ASP A 466 -11.57 -22.37 35.86
C ASP A 466 -10.15 -22.24 35.28
N ASP A 467 -9.20 -23.05 35.73
CA ASP A 467 -7.81 -23.09 35.25
C ASP A 467 -7.55 -24.18 34.19
N LYS A 468 -8.55 -25.00 33.86
CA LYS A 468 -8.43 -26.14 32.93
C LYS A 468 -8.79 -25.72 31.52
N PHE A 469 -7.80 -25.79 30.62
CA PHE A 469 -8.02 -25.59 29.19
C PHE A 469 -8.92 -26.69 28.61
N LEU A 470 -9.96 -26.29 27.88
CA LEU A 470 -10.91 -27.21 27.25
C LEU A 470 -10.66 -27.38 25.75
N GLY A 471 -10.22 -26.33 25.07
CA GLY A 471 -9.99 -26.36 23.63
C GLY A 471 -10.06 -24.98 22.98
N SER A 472 -9.76 -24.95 21.68
CA SER A 472 -9.78 -23.73 20.86
C SER A 472 -10.38 -23.97 19.48
N VAL A 473 -10.97 -22.92 18.91
CA VAL A 473 -11.12 -22.76 17.46
C VAL A 473 -9.89 -22.01 16.97
N THR A 474 -9.05 -22.66 16.17
CA THR A 474 -7.78 -22.08 15.72
C THR A 474 -7.95 -21.08 14.57
N GLY A 475 -9.09 -21.14 13.88
CA GLY A 475 -9.44 -20.31 12.74
C GLY A 475 -8.94 -20.86 11.41
N GLY A 476 -9.72 -20.62 10.35
CA GLY A 476 -9.38 -20.92 8.96
C GLY A 476 -9.68 -19.72 8.08
N GLY A 477 -8.99 -19.60 6.92
CA GLY A 477 -9.02 -18.40 6.08
C GLY A 477 -10.41 -17.88 5.71
N ASN A 478 -11.43 -18.74 5.58
CA ASN A 478 -12.80 -18.35 5.21
C ASN A 478 -13.81 -18.39 6.37
N ASN A 479 -13.46 -18.94 7.53
CA ASN A 479 -14.41 -19.15 8.62
C ASN A 479 -14.57 -17.87 9.45
N ASN A 480 -15.81 -17.44 9.70
CA ASN A 480 -16.12 -16.23 10.46
C ASN A 480 -16.79 -16.47 11.83
N ASN A 481 -17.38 -17.65 12.01
CA ASN A 481 -18.02 -18.14 13.22
C ASN A 481 -17.84 -19.66 13.32
N ASP A 482 -18.08 -20.25 14.50
CA ASP A 482 -17.98 -21.69 14.73
C ASP A 482 -18.92 -22.14 15.86
N THR A 483 -19.52 -23.32 15.71
CA THR A 483 -20.25 -24.00 16.80
C THR A 483 -19.43 -25.19 17.28
N SER A 484 -18.84 -25.05 18.46
CA SER A 484 -17.94 -26.02 19.06
C SER A 484 -18.56 -26.68 20.30
N THR A 485 -18.27 -27.96 20.52
CA THR A 485 -18.65 -28.70 21.73
C THR A 485 -17.40 -29.22 22.44
N TYR A 486 -17.24 -28.82 23.70
CA TYR A 486 -16.11 -29.18 24.55
C TYR A 486 -16.55 -30.18 25.62
N LYS A 487 -15.69 -31.15 25.91
CA LYS A 487 -15.89 -32.05 27.05
C LYS A 487 -15.50 -31.32 28.34
N LEU A 488 -16.39 -31.32 29.32
CA LEU A 488 -16.10 -30.78 30.64
C LEU A 488 -15.41 -31.84 31.52
N PRO A 489 -14.41 -31.45 32.32
CA PRO A 489 -13.90 -32.31 33.38
C PRO A 489 -14.99 -32.50 34.44
N LYS A 490 -14.86 -33.56 35.25
CA LYS A 490 -15.81 -33.84 36.34
C LYS A 490 -15.89 -32.63 37.29
N THR A 491 -17.11 -32.12 37.49
CA THR A 491 -17.44 -31.05 38.44
C THR A 491 -18.06 -31.64 39.71
N GLU A 492 -17.95 -30.91 40.82
CA GLU A 492 -18.60 -31.31 42.07
C GLU A 492 -19.94 -30.60 42.23
N LYS A 493 -21.00 -31.36 42.52
CA LYS A 493 -22.35 -30.82 42.69
C LYS A 493 -22.35 -29.70 43.74
N GLY A 494 -22.96 -28.56 43.40
CA GLY A 494 -23.10 -27.41 44.30
C GLY A 494 -21.89 -26.49 44.36
N LYS A 495 -20.76 -26.82 43.70
CA LYS A 495 -19.64 -25.89 43.57
C LYS A 495 -19.85 -24.93 42.42
N GLU A 496 -19.43 -23.68 42.64
CA GLU A 496 -19.36 -22.66 41.61
C GLU A 496 -18.16 -22.91 40.68
N HIS A 497 -18.39 -22.76 39.39
CA HIS A 497 -17.38 -22.86 38.35
C HIS A 497 -17.53 -21.70 37.36
N ILE A 498 -16.43 -21.36 36.69
CA ILE A 498 -16.40 -20.26 35.72
C ILE A 498 -15.84 -20.74 34.39
N VAL A 499 -16.65 -20.62 33.34
CA VAL A 499 -16.18 -20.77 31.96
C VAL A 499 -15.58 -19.45 31.51
N THR A 500 -14.31 -19.43 31.11
CA THR A 500 -13.68 -18.27 30.47
C THR A 500 -13.52 -18.53 28.97
N VAL A 501 -14.04 -17.62 28.14
CA VAL A 501 -13.99 -17.71 26.68
C VAL A 501 -13.29 -16.48 26.11
N ILE A 502 -12.24 -16.68 25.31
CA ILE A 502 -11.63 -15.64 24.49
C ILE A 502 -12.23 -15.74 23.08
N VAL A 503 -12.62 -14.61 22.48
CA VAL A 503 -13.03 -14.52 21.06
C VAL A 503 -12.23 -13.38 20.41
N ASP A 504 -11.44 -13.69 19.39
CA ASP A 504 -10.73 -12.65 18.63
C ASP A 504 -11.73 -11.87 17.77
N ASN A 505 -11.77 -10.54 17.89
CA ASN A 505 -12.48 -9.70 16.93
C ASN A 505 -11.50 -9.29 15.81
N MET A 506 -11.75 -9.77 14.60
CA MET A 506 -10.95 -9.47 13.41
C MET A 506 -11.37 -8.17 12.71
N GLY A 507 -12.17 -7.33 13.37
CA GLY A 507 -12.78 -6.13 12.80
C GLY A 507 -14.20 -6.39 12.33
N LEU A 508 -15.02 -5.35 12.24
CA LEU A 508 -16.40 -5.44 11.74
C LEU A 508 -16.42 -5.50 10.22
N ASN A 509 -17.44 -6.11 9.64
CA ASN A 509 -17.58 -6.21 8.18
C ASN A 509 -17.97 -4.84 7.59
N GLY A 510 -17.61 -4.63 6.32
CA GLY A 510 -18.22 -3.58 5.52
C GLY A 510 -19.72 -3.85 5.28
N ASN A 511 -20.40 -2.92 4.63
CA ASN A 511 -21.79 -3.10 4.18
C ASN A 511 -21.93 -2.66 2.73
N TRP A 512 -21.33 -3.44 1.82
CA TRP A 512 -21.26 -3.09 0.40
C TRP A 512 -22.64 -3.08 -0.27
N VAL A 513 -23.54 -3.98 0.15
CA VAL A 513 -24.92 -4.05 -0.33
C VAL A 513 -25.85 -3.32 0.66
N PRO A 514 -26.49 -2.19 0.28
CA PRO A 514 -27.48 -1.53 1.13
C PRO A 514 -28.61 -2.49 1.54
N GLY A 515 -28.98 -2.46 2.82
CA GLY A 515 -30.01 -3.36 3.39
C GLY A 515 -29.52 -4.77 3.74
N ALA A 516 -28.30 -5.17 3.33
CA ALA A 516 -27.75 -6.46 3.75
C ALA A 516 -27.38 -6.49 5.24
N ASP A 517 -27.11 -5.34 5.87
CA ASP A 517 -26.78 -5.25 7.30
C ASP A 517 -25.61 -6.17 7.72
N GLU A 518 -24.60 -6.33 6.86
CA GLU A 518 -23.41 -7.18 7.11
C GLU A 518 -22.54 -6.62 8.23
N THR A 519 -22.44 -5.29 8.34
CA THR A 519 -21.70 -4.64 9.44
C THR A 519 -22.30 -4.95 10.81
N LYS A 520 -23.58 -5.34 10.86
CA LYS A 520 -24.27 -5.75 12.10
C LYS A 520 -24.00 -7.22 12.46
N GLN A 521 -23.17 -7.96 11.72
CA GLN A 521 -22.76 -9.30 12.17
C GLN A 521 -22.09 -9.19 13.54
N PRO A 522 -22.61 -9.85 14.59
CA PRO A 522 -22.12 -9.66 15.95
C PRO A 522 -20.70 -10.19 16.11
N ARG A 523 -20.07 -9.78 17.23
CA ARG A 523 -18.82 -10.36 17.73
C ARG A 523 -19.06 -10.85 19.15
N GLY A 524 -18.65 -12.07 19.47
CA GLY A 524 -18.85 -12.68 20.78
C GLY A 524 -19.46 -14.07 20.70
N ILE A 525 -20.42 -14.36 21.59
CA ILE A 525 -21.09 -15.66 21.72
C ILE A 525 -22.56 -15.50 21.29
N LEU A 526 -23.00 -16.30 20.34
CA LEU A 526 -24.36 -16.29 19.81
C LEU A 526 -25.26 -17.28 20.54
N ASP A 527 -24.69 -18.37 21.02
CA ASP A 527 -25.40 -19.44 21.71
C ASP A 527 -24.49 -20.22 22.67
N TRP A 528 -25.04 -20.73 23.77
CA TRP A 528 -24.30 -21.51 24.76
C TRP A 528 -25.18 -22.51 25.51
N HIS A 529 -24.65 -23.69 25.78
CA HIS A 529 -25.32 -24.70 26.61
C HIS A 529 -24.32 -25.50 27.44
N ILE A 530 -24.62 -25.72 28.71
CA ILE A 530 -23.92 -26.69 29.57
C ILE A 530 -24.87 -27.85 29.79
N THR A 531 -24.47 -29.06 29.38
CA THR A 531 -25.34 -30.24 29.46
C THR A 531 -24.64 -31.46 30.04
N SER A 532 -25.42 -32.37 30.60
CA SER A 532 -25.00 -33.74 30.92
C SER A 532 -25.05 -34.65 29.70
N ASP A 533 -24.52 -35.88 29.83
CA ASP A 533 -24.63 -36.89 28.78
C ASP A 533 -26.07 -37.34 28.51
N SER A 534 -26.96 -37.19 29.51
CA SER A 534 -28.40 -37.40 29.37
C SER A 534 -29.16 -36.20 28.78
N GLY A 535 -28.46 -35.11 28.44
CA GLY A 535 -29.06 -33.90 27.86
C GLY A 535 -29.69 -32.95 28.87
N LYS A 536 -29.52 -33.18 30.17
CA LYS A 536 -30.01 -32.24 31.20
C LYS A 536 -29.17 -30.97 31.19
N GLU A 537 -29.83 -29.83 31.11
CA GLU A 537 -29.17 -28.53 31.06
C GLU A 537 -28.85 -27.98 32.45
N THR A 538 -27.65 -27.39 32.57
CA THR A 538 -27.19 -26.65 33.73
C THR A 538 -27.19 -25.17 33.41
N LYS A 539 -27.94 -24.40 34.19
CA LYS A 539 -28.14 -22.98 33.95
C LYS A 539 -26.88 -22.19 34.32
N VAL A 540 -26.42 -21.35 33.40
CA VAL A 540 -25.45 -20.29 33.71
C VAL A 540 -26.16 -19.20 34.50
N SER A 541 -25.69 -18.90 35.71
CA SER A 541 -26.31 -17.96 36.63
C SER A 541 -26.11 -16.51 36.20
N LYS A 542 -24.94 -16.18 35.67
CA LYS A 542 -24.61 -14.87 35.10
C LYS A 542 -23.46 -14.97 34.11
N TRP A 543 -23.47 -14.06 33.13
CA TRP A 543 -22.32 -13.79 32.28
C TRP A 543 -21.73 -12.43 32.60
N LYS A 544 -20.41 -12.32 32.48
CA LYS A 544 -19.69 -11.05 32.39
C LYS A 544 -18.86 -11.02 31.12
N LEU A 545 -18.58 -9.82 30.61
CA LEU A 545 -17.75 -9.65 29.43
C LEU A 545 -16.89 -8.39 29.50
N THR A 546 -15.82 -8.40 28.72
CA THR A 546 -15.01 -7.22 28.43
C THR A 546 -14.49 -7.24 27.00
N GLY A 547 -14.38 -6.06 26.41
CA GLY A 547 -13.46 -5.75 25.32
C GLY A 547 -12.39 -4.78 25.84
N ASN A 548 -12.04 -3.77 25.04
CA ASN A 548 -11.14 -2.70 25.48
C ASN A 548 -11.66 -2.00 26.74
N LEU A 549 -10.75 -1.59 27.63
CA LEU A 549 -11.15 -0.95 28.89
C LEU A 549 -11.95 0.34 28.61
N GLY A 550 -13.16 0.40 29.17
CA GLY A 550 -14.10 1.51 28.99
C GLY A 550 -15.00 1.42 27.74
N GLY A 551 -14.77 0.47 26.83
CA GLY A 551 -15.56 0.33 25.60
C GLY A 551 -15.52 1.62 24.77
N GLU A 552 -16.69 2.17 24.42
CA GLU A 552 -16.85 3.47 23.75
C GLU A 552 -16.26 4.64 24.55
N ASN A 553 -16.10 4.50 25.87
CA ASN A 553 -15.34 5.42 26.72
C ASN A 553 -13.85 5.00 26.80
N TYR A 554 -13.27 4.63 25.66
CA TYR A 554 -11.89 4.12 25.52
C TYR A 554 -10.83 5.00 26.20
N LYS A 555 -9.81 4.39 26.79
CA LYS A 555 -8.81 5.08 27.62
C LYS A 555 -7.77 5.86 26.83
N ASP A 556 -7.26 5.30 25.74
CA ASP A 556 -6.24 5.96 24.92
C ASP A 556 -6.87 6.89 23.89
N LYS A 557 -7.08 8.16 24.28
CA LYS A 557 -7.61 9.19 23.37
C LYS A 557 -6.63 9.59 22.27
N PHE A 558 -5.34 9.28 22.42
CA PHE A 558 -4.32 9.65 21.44
C PHE A 558 -4.25 8.64 20.30
N ARG A 559 -4.26 7.33 20.62
CA ARG A 559 -4.17 6.25 19.63
C ARG A 559 -5.53 5.82 19.07
N GLY A 560 -6.62 6.35 19.63
CA GLY A 560 -7.97 6.21 19.11
C GLY A 560 -8.72 4.97 19.61
N PRO A 561 -9.99 4.83 19.19
CA PRO A 561 -10.93 3.89 19.81
C PRO A 561 -10.67 2.41 19.51
N LEU A 562 -9.85 2.10 18.50
CA LEU A 562 -9.69 0.74 17.99
C LEU A 562 -8.33 0.11 18.33
N ASN A 563 -7.35 0.92 18.79
CA ASN A 563 -5.97 0.46 18.97
C ASN A 563 -5.86 -0.71 19.95
N GLU A 564 -6.65 -0.68 21.02
CA GLU A 564 -6.63 -1.66 22.10
C GLU A 564 -7.77 -2.68 21.95
N GLY A 565 -7.46 -3.96 22.19
CA GLY A 565 -8.43 -5.00 22.48
C GLY A 565 -8.67 -5.19 23.98
N GLY A 566 -9.29 -6.31 24.32
CA GLY A 566 -9.68 -6.65 25.69
C GLY A 566 -8.75 -7.59 26.42
N PHE A 567 -7.54 -7.90 25.94
CA PHE A 567 -6.60 -8.68 26.75
C PHE A 567 -6.17 -7.89 28.00
N PHE A 568 -5.81 -8.60 29.07
CA PHE A 568 -5.43 -7.97 30.34
C PHE A 568 -4.34 -6.91 30.18
N PHE A 569 -3.26 -7.21 29.43
CA PHE A 569 -2.18 -6.25 29.20
C PHE A 569 -2.63 -4.98 28.46
N GLU A 570 -3.64 -5.08 27.59
CA GLU A 570 -4.22 -3.93 26.88
C GLU A 570 -5.06 -3.09 27.85
N ARG A 571 -5.96 -3.73 28.61
CA ARG A 571 -6.79 -3.04 29.61
C ARG A 571 -5.94 -2.28 30.63
N GLN A 572 -4.82 -2.86 31.07
CA GLN A 572 -3.88 -2.24 31.99
C GLN A 572 -3.01 -1.13 31.35
N GLY A 573 -2.96 -1.03 30.02
CA GLY A 573 -2.08 -0.09 29.29
C GLY A 573 -0.60 -0.53 29.27
N TYR A 574 -0.32 -1.80 29.49
CA TYR A 574 1.05 -2.34 29.55
C TYR A 574 1.77 -2.38 28.20
N HIS A 575 1.04 -2.25 27.09
CA HIS A 575 1.59 -2.06 25.74
C HIS A 575 2.19 -0.66 25.52
N LEU A 576 1.90 0.31 26.40
CA LEU A 576 2.34 1.70 26.27
C LEU A 576 3.85 1.84 26.57
N PRO A 577 4.51 2.90 26.04
CA PRO A 577 5.91 3.16 26.34
C PRO A 577 6.19 3.32 27.84
N SER A 578 7.35 2.82 28.29
CA SER A 578 7.78 2.83 29.70
C SER A 578 6.81 2.09 30.66
N PRO A 579 6.45 0.82 30.36
CA PRO A 579 5.60 0.03 31.24
C PRO A 579 6.24 -0.19 32.62
N PRO A 580 5.45 -0.50 33.65
CA PRO A 580 5.95 -0.66 35.01
C PRO A 580 6.64 -2.02 35.15
N LEU A 581 7.91 -2.13 34.75
CA LEU A 581 8.65 -3.39 34.70
C LEU A 581 8.71 -4.16 36.03
N SER A 582 8.53 -3.49 37.18
CA SER A 582 8.40 -4.14 38.49
C SER A 582 7.21 -5.10 38.59
N SER A 583 6.18 -4.90 37.77
CA SER A 583 5.01 -5.80 37.68
C SER A 583 5.24 -6.98 36.72
N PHE A 584 6.37 -6.99 36.02
CA PHE A 584 6.75 -8.01 35.04
C PHE A 584 7.83 -8.92 35.61
N LYS A 585 8.02 -10.07 34.96
CA LYS A 585 9.11 -11.00 35.23
C LYS A 585 10.04 -11.07 34.02
N PRO A 586 11.34 -11.37 34.17
CA PRO A 586 12.20 -11.66 33.04
C PRO A 586 11.65 -12.82 32.20
N GLY A 587 11.59 -12.68 30.88
CA GLY A 587 11.07 -13.71 29.99
C GLY A 587 10.93 -13.23 28.56
N SER A 588 11.11 -14.14 27.61
CA SER A 588 11.32 -13.80 26.20
C SER A 588 10.29 -14.46 25.28
N PRO A 589 9.77 -13.74 24.26
CA PRO A 589 8.78 -14.29 23.33
C PRO A 589 9.37 -15.39 22.43
N PHE A 590 10.71 -15.48 22.36
CA PHE A 590 11.43 -16.57 21.67
C PHE A 590 11.38 -17.90 22.44
N LYS A 591 11.22 -17.85 23.78
CA LYS A 591 10.90 -19.04 24.59
C LYS A 591 9.40 -19.29 24.60
N GLY A 592 8.62 -18.20 24.73
CA GLY A 592 7.16 -18.22 24.60
C GLY A 592 6.45 -19.02 25.70
N LEU A 593 5.32 -19.65 25.37
CA LEU A 593 4.47 -20.43 26.26
C LEU A 593 4.62 -21.93 25.97
N SER A 594 4.61 -22.75 27.03
CA SER A 594 4.65 -24.22 26.93
C SER A 594 3.27 -24.89 26.98
N LYS A 595 2.21 -24.13 27.26
CA LYS A 595 0.81 -24.57 27.33
C LYS A 595 -0.13 -23.49 26.74
N PRO A 596 -1.39 -23.81 26.40
CA PRO A 596 -2.38 -22.83 25.98
C PRO A 596 -2.57 -21.70 26.99
N GLY A 597 -2.73 -20.49 26.48
CA GLY A 597 -2.84 -19.27 27.28
C GLY A 597 -2.37 -18.04 26.54
N VAL A 598 -2.31 -16.91 27.24
CA VAL A 598 -1.87 -15.61 26.69
C VAL A 598 -0.74 -15.05 27.55
N SER A 599 0.29 -14.50 26.92
CA SER A 599 1.33 -13.73 27.62
C SER A 599 1.71 -12.51 26.80
N PHE A 600 2.04 -11.42 27.48
CA PHE A 600 2.55 -10.22 26.85
C PHE A 600 4.01 -10.03 27.21
N PHE A 601 4.84 -9.85 26.19
CA PHE A 601 6.26 -9.63 26.28
C PHE A 601 6.58 -8.20 25.84
N THR A 602 7.48 -7.52 26.53
CA THR A 602 7.92 -6.18 26.15
C THR A 602 9.41 -6.00 26.36
N ALA A 603 10.02 -5.18 25.49
CA ALA A 603 11.42 -4.81 25.58
C ALA A 603 11.61 -3.39 25.07
N LYS A 604 12.68 -2.76 25.54
CA LYS A 604 13.19 -1.51 24.97
C LYS A 604 14.04 -1.83 23.74
N LEU A 605 13.84 -1.09 22.65
CA LEU A 605 14.57 -1.16 21.40
C LEU A 605 15.23 0.20 21.12
N PRO A 606 16.52 0.39 21.45
CA PRO A 606 17.24 1.60 21.11
C PRO A 606 17.61 1.60 19.62
N LEU A 607 17.31 2.70 18.91
CA LEU A 607 17.71 2.91 17.53
C LEU A 607 18.58 4.16 17.40
N ASN A 608 19.60 4.08 16.53
CA ASN A 608 20.45 5.20 16.15
C ASN A 608 20.77 5.13 14.65
N LEU A 609 19.74 5.32 13.82
CA LEU A 609 19.83 5.23 12.36
C LEU A 609 20.08 6.61 11.74
N PRO A 610 20.71 6.72 10.56
CA PRO A 610 21.01 8.02 9.92
C PRO A 610 19.77 8.65 9.25
N SER A 611 18.66 8.77 9.98
CA SER A 611 17.34 9.16 9.44
C SER A 611 17.23 10.62 8.98
N SER A 612 18.16 11.48 9.40
CA SER A 612 18.27 12.87 8.95
C SER A 612 18.73 12.98 7.49
N THR A 613 19.38 11.95 6.96
CA THR A 613 19.91 11.93 5.58
C THR A 613 19.44 10.74 4.76
N HIS A 614 18.84 9.72 5.39
CA HIS A 614 18.35 8.52 4.73
C HIS A 614 16.92 8.18 5.13
N ASP A 615 16.13 7.73 4.17
CA ASP A 615 14.90 6.98 4.42
C ASP A 615 15.25 5.49 4.49
N ILE A 616 14.91 4.84 5.61
CA ILE A 616 15.28 3.46 5.89
C ILE A 616 14.02 2.72 6.33
N PRO A 617 13.30 2.05 5.42
CA PRO A 617 12.17 1.22 5.80
C PRO A 617 12.56 0.18 6.85
N LEU A 618 11.80 0.07 7.95
CA LEU A 618 11.97 -0.98 8.95
C LEU A 618 10.71 -1.84 9.02
N SER A 619 10.92 -3.16 9.16
CA SER A 619 9.83 -4.13 9.29
C SER A 619 10.15 -5.18 10.34
N PHE A 620 9.12 -5.65 11.04
CA PHE A 620 9.20 -6.84 11.89
C PHE A 620 8.83 -8.06 11.06
N THR A 621 9.70 -9.06 11.02
CA THR A 621 9.51 -10.27 10.22
C THR A 621 9.33 -11.48 11.13
N PHE A 622 8.23 -12.21 10.96
CA PHE A 622 7.94 -13.46 11.66
C PHE A 622 8.26 -14.65 10.75
N LYS A 623 9.07 -15.58 11.24
CA LYS A 623 9.18 -16.91 10.63
C LYS A 623 8.01 -17.78 11.05
N ASN A 624 7.32 -18.39 10.08
CA ASN A 624 6.31 -19.39 10.39
C ASN A 624 6.96 -20.66 10.94
N ASN A 625 6.61 -21.03 12.17
CA ASN A 625 7.09 -22.19 12.92
C ASN A 625 5.94 -23.04 13.47
N THR A 626 4.73 -22.89 12.92
CA THR A 626 3.53 -23.63 13.36
C THR A 626 3.70 -25.15 13.35
N ALA A 627 4.55 -25.70 12.47
CA ALA A 627 4.90 -27.12 12.49
C ALA A 627 5.47 -27.58 13.86
N SER A 628 6.28 -26.75 14.52
CA SER A 628 6.86 -27.08 15.83
C SER A 628 6.00 -26.61 17.01
N THR A 629 5.38 -25.43 16.93
CA THR A 629 4.63 -24.83 18.04
C THR A 629 3.13 -25.15 18.06
N GLY A 630 2.54 -25.52 16.93
CA GLY A 630 1.08 -25.56 16.77
C GLY A 630 0.51 -24.17 16.46
N ALA A 631 -0.82 -24.05 16.41
CA ALA A 631 -1.49 -22.80 16.11
C ALA A 631 -1.32 -21.75 17.21
N TYR A 632 -1.00 -20.53 16.82
CA TYR A 632 -0.93 -19.38 17.73
C TYR A 632 -1.21 -18.07 17.00
N ARG A 633 -1.55 -17.05 17.81
CA ARG A 633 -1.72 -15.67 17.37
C ARG A 633 -0.71 -14.79 18.08
N ALA A 634 -0.21 -13.78 17.38
CA ALA A 634 0.63 -12.74 17.96
C ALA A 634 0.09 -11.34 17.65
N ILE A 635 0.28 -10.41 18.60
CA ILE A 635 -0.03 -8.99 18.40
C ILE A 635 1.26 -8.20 18.59
N LEU A 636 1.65 -7.45 17.56
CA LEU A 636 2.82 -6.57 17.56
C LEU A 636 2.40 -5.17 18.00
N TYR A 637 3.07 -4.65 19.02
CA TYR A 637 2.98 -3.28 19.48
C TYR A 637 4.32 -2.56 19.32
N VAL A 638 4.27 -1.31 18.84
CA VAL A 638 5.44 -0.41 18.77
C VAL A 638 5.04 0.95 19.32
N ASN A 639 5.71 1.38 20.38
CA ASN A 639 5.45 2.63 21.09
C ASN A 639 3.96 2.83 21.47
N GLY A 640 3.29 1.73 21.84
CA GLY A 640 1.88 1.67 22.21
C GLY A 640 0.90 1.50 21.04
N PHE A 641 1.34 1.64 19.79
CA PHE A 641 0.51 1.39 18.61
C PHE A 641 0.52 -0.08 18.22
N GLN A 642 -0.65 -0.68 18.05
CA GLN A 642 -0.78 -2.02 17.49
C GLN A 642 -0.47 -1.95 15.98
N TYR A 643 0.55 -2.67 15.53
CA TYR A 643 1.07 -2.62 14.15
C TYR A 643 1.15 -4.00 13.47
N GLY A 644 0.51 -5.01 14.06
CA GLY A 644 0.46 -6.34 13.47
C GLY A 644 -0.44 -7.27 14.27
N LYS A 645 -1.37 -7.93 13.57
CA LYS A 645 -1.99 -9.17 14.03
C LYS A 645 -1.46 -10.31 13.15
N TYR A 646 -0.65 -11.18 13.75
CA TYR A 646 -0.07 -12.34 13.10
C TYR A 646 -0.84 -13.60 13.48
N VAL A 647 -1.43 -14.29 12.49
CA VAL A 647 -2.16 -15.55 12.71
C VAL A 647 -1.35 -16.66 12.05
N ALA A 648 -0.53 -17.35 12.84
CA ALA A 648 0.57 -18.16 12.31
C ALA A 648 0.10 -19.34 11.44
N ASN A 649 -1.07 -19.90 11.75
CA ASN A 649 -1.69 -21.01 11.03
C ASN A 649 -2.57 -20.58 9.83
N VAL A 650 -2.74 -19.27 9.60
CA VAL A 650 -3.57 -18.74 8.50
C VAL A 650 -2.76 -17.89 7.52
N GLY A 651 -1.98 -16.93 8.02
CA GLY A 651 -1.23 -16.00 7.18
C GLY A 651 -2.13 -15.05 6.35
N PRO A 652 -1.64 -14.52 5.22
CA PRO A 652 -0.32 -14.76 4.62
C PRO A 652 0.79 -13.86 5.20
N GLN A 653 0.44 -12.80 5.91
CA GLN A 653 1.40 -11.76 6.31
C GLN A 653 2.45 -12.28 7.31
N THR A 654 3.71 -12.15 6.95
CA THR A 654 4.88 -12.42 7.81
C THR A 654 5.76 -11.19 8.03
N VAL A 655 5.62 -10.16 7.20
CA VAL A 655 6.40 -8.91 7.27
C VAL A 655 5.46 -7.76 7.66
N PHE A 656 5.80 -7.04 8.71
CA PHE A 656 5.02 -5.96 9.30
C PHE A 656 5.83 -4.65 9.28
N PRO A 657 5.71 -3.83 8.21
CA PRO A 657 6.40 -2.56 8.14
C PRO A 657 5.88 -1.58 9.19
N VAL A 658 6.78 -0.87 9.86
CA VAL A 658 6.43 0.17 10.83
C VAL A 658 7.15 1.46 10.44
N PRO A 659 6.41 2.55 10.19
CA PRO A 659 6.99 3.77 9.66
C PRO A 659 7.89 4.46 10.69
N GLU A 660 8.97 5.09 10.21
CA GLU A 660 9.61 6.17 10.96
C GLU A 660 8.56 7.22 11.36
N GLY A 661 8.71 7.76 12.57
CA GLY A 661 7.70 8.60 13.20
C GLY A 661 6.96 7.81 14.28
N ILE A 662 6.43 6.63 13.95
CA ILE A 662 5.97 5.68 14.98
C ILE A 662 7.18 5.07 15.67
N LEU A 663 8.16 4.60 14.89
CA LEU A 663 9.50 4.31 15.40
C LEU A 663 10.30 5.60 15.52
N ASN A 664 10.92 5.81 16.68
CA ASN A 664 11.95 6.80 16.91
C ASN A 664 13.30 6.24 16.45
N TYR A 665 13.80 6.71 15.30
CA TYR A 665 15.07 6.23 14.73
C TYR A 665 16.31 6.78 15.44
N LYS A 666 16.16 7.75 16.34
CA LYS A 666 17.22 8.39 17.12
C LYS A 666 16.90 8.38 18.62
N GLY A 667 16.50 7.22 19.14
CA GLY A 667 16.23 7.06 20.56
C GLY A 667 15.60 5.74 20.93
N ASP A 668 15.03 5.72 22.13
CA ASP A 668 14.36 4.55 22.69
C ASP A 668 13.00 4.32 22.02
N ASN A 669 12.72 3.05 21.77
CA ASN A 669 11.40 2.54 21.42
C ASN A 669 10.99 1.47 22.42
N TRP A 670 9.69 1.26 22.59
CA TRP A 670 9.14 0.12 23.31
C TRP A 670 8.43 -0.79 22.32
N ILE A 671 8.86 -2.05 22.27
CA ILE A 671 8.22 -3.09 21.47
C ILE A 671 7.46 -4.04 22.39
N GLY A 672 6.32 -4.53 21.91
CA GLY A 672 5.45 -5.46 22.62
C GLY A 672 5.03 -6.60 21.70
N ILE A 673 5.04 -7.82 22.22
CA ILE A 673 4.54 -9.02 21.54
C ILE A 673 3.58 -9.71 22.49
N ALA A 674 2.29 -9.70 22.18
CA ALA A 674 1.36 -10.63 22.80
C ALA A 674 1.45 -11.97 22.08
N LEU A 675 1.48 -13.08 22.81
CA LEU A 675 1.39 -14.44 22.27
C LEU A 675 0.20 -15.15 22.88
N TRP A 676 -0.66 -15.69 22.02
CA TRP A 676 -1.79 -16.53 22.38
C TRP A 676 -1.59 -17.93 21.78
N ALA A 677 -1.25 -18.89 22.64
CA ALA A 677 -1.12 -20.30 22.29
C ALA A 677 -2.50 -20.96 22.26
N LEU A 678 -2.89 -21.51 21.11
CA LEU A 678 -4.24 -22.05 20.90
C LEU A 678 -4.35 -23.55 21.20
N GLU A 679 -3.26 -24.31 21.11
CA GLU A 679 -3.32 -25.79 21.17
C GLU A 679 -2.33 -26.40 22.16
N LYS A 680 -1.04 -26.14 21.98
CA LYS A 680 0.04 -26.72 22.79
C LYS A 680 0.98 -25.65 23.32
N SER A 681 1.78 -25.03 22.48
CA SER A 681 2.79 -24.04 22.84
C SER A 681 2.74 -22.89 21.84
N ALA A 682 3.45 -21.81 22.12
CA ALA A 682 3.63 -20.73 21.15
C ALA A 682 4.93 -20.02 21.44
N ASN A 683 5.75 -19.79 20.42
CA ASN A 683 6.90 -18.89 20.48
C ASN A 683 7.13 -18.26 19.11
N VAL A 684 7.94 -17.20 19.09
CA VAL A 684 8.32 -16.50 17.86
C VAL A 684 9.81 -16.62 17.61
N ASP A 685 10.33 -17.87 17.57
CA ASP A 685 11.76 -18.16 17.44
C ASP A 685 12.43 -17.50 16.20
N GLY A 686 11.67 -17.09 15.18
CA GLY A 686 12.20 -16.33 14.04
C GLY A 686 11.65 -14.91 13.90
N LEU A 687 11.38 -14.20 15.00
CA LEU A 687 11.10 -12.77 14.96
C LEU A 687 12.39 -11.95 14.77
N SER A 688 12.45 -11.11 13.74
CA SER A 688 13.57 -10.22 13.48
C SER A 688 13.12 -8.81 13.09
N LEU A 689 13.97 -7.81 13.34
CA LEU A 689 13.86 -6.49 12.75
C LEU A 689 14.70 -6.47 11.48
N THR A 690 14.12 -6.05 10.37
CA THR A 690 14.81 -5.97 9.09
C THR A 690 14.80 -4.54 8.57
N ALA A 691 15.93 -4.12 8.00
CA ALA A 691 16.04 -2.85 7.31
C ALA A 691 15.96 -3.07 5.80
N GLY A 692 15.13 -2.27 5.12
CA GLY A 692 15.12 -2.17 3.68
C GLY A 692 16.36 -1.43 3.15
N VAL A 693 16.39 -1.23 1.83
CA VAL A 693 17.45 -0.46 1.18
C VAL A 693 17.39 0.99 1.67
N ALA A 694 18.49 1.47 2.27
CA ALA A 694 18.62 2.87 2.66
C ALA A 694 18.63 3.77 1.43
N VAL A 695 17.75 4.77 1.42
CA VAL A 695 17.64 5.76 0.34
C VAL A 695 18.17 7.08 0.86
N GLN A 696 19.27 7.60 0.32
CA GLN A 696 19.71 8.96 0.63
C GLN A 696 18.61 9.93 0.16
N THR A 697 18.06 10.74 1.07
CA THR A 697 16.77 11.39 0.86
C THR A 697 16.83 12.91 0.95
N GLY A 698 16.06 13.58 0.09
CA GLY A 698 15.79 15.02 0.12
C GLY A 698 14.45 15.37 0.77
N ARG A 699 13.80 14.42 1.47
CA ARG A 699 12.51 14.66 2.14
C ARG A 699 12.65 15.65 3.31
N LYS A 700 11.52 16.22 3.72
CA LYS A 700 11.44 16.94 5.00
C LYS A 700 11.65 15.97 6.17
N PRO A 701 12.32 16.36 7.27
CA PRO A 701 12.51 15.50 8.43
C PRO A 701 11.20 14.94 8.97
N VAL A 702 11.20 13.65 9.32
CA VAL A 702 10.05 13.00 9.96
C VAL A 702 10.08 13.33 11.45
N LYS A 703 8.93 13.72 11.99
CA LYS A 703 8.77 13.95 13.43
C LYS A 703 8.30 12.66 14.10
N VAL A 704 8.85 12.36 15.28
CA VAL A 704 8.36 11.28 16.12
C VAL A 704 6.95 11.63 16.59
N VAL A 705 6.07 10.65 16.56
CA VAL A 705 4.72 10.74 17.12
C VAL A 705 4.83 10.53 18.63
N GLU A 706 4.63 11.60 19.39
CA GLU A 706 4.77 11.59 20.86
C GLU A 706 3.53 11.03 21.55
N GLY A 707 3.32 9.71 21.41
CA GLY A 707 2.24 9.02 22.10
C GLY A 707 2.43 9.00 23.62
N PRO A 708 1.34 9.09 24.42
CA PRO A 708 1.42 9.01 25.87
C PRO A 708 2.14 7.74 26.33
N LYS A 709 2.98 7.90 27.36
CA LYS A 709 3.63 6.80 28.09
C LYS A 709 2.61 6.11 29.01
N TYR A 710 3.00 4.98 29.57
CA TYR A 710 2.23 4.29 30.59
C TYR A 710 1.90 5.23 31.76
N SER A 711 0.64 5.19 32.17
CA SER A 711 0.18 5.70 33.46
C SER A 711 -0.82 4.70 34.03
N ARG A 712 -0.82 4.54 35.35
CA ARG A 712 -1.70 3.57 36.01
C ARG A 712 -3.17 3.95 35.78
N ARG A 713 -3.93 3.03 35.20
CA ARG A 713 -5.38 3.15 35.00
C ARG A 713 -6.10 2.66 36.26
N GLN A 714 -6.71 3.56 37.04
CA GLN A 714 -7.25 3.25 38.37
C GLN A 714 -8.46 2.30 38.33
N ASP A 715 -9.24 2.35 37.26
CA ASP A 715 -10.43 1.53 37.04
C ASP A 715 -10.13 0.25 36.25
N ALA A 716 -8.86 -0.04 35.96
CA ALA A 716 -8.48 -1.25 35.26
C ALA A 716 -8.71 -2.52 36.09
N TYR A 717 -8.83 -3.62 35.37
CA TYR A 717 -9.03 -4.99 35.83
C TYR A 717 -8.41 -5.99 34.86
#